data_AF-A0A926Q6S4-F1
#
_entry.id   AF-A0A926Q6S4-F1
#
_cell.length_a   1.000
_cell.length_b   1.000
_cell.length_c   1.000
_cell.angle_alpha   90.00
_cell.angle_beta   90.00
_cell.angle_gamma   90.00
#
_symmetry.space_group_name_H-M   'P 1'
#
loop_
_entity.id
_entity.type
_entity.pdbx_description
1 polymer ?
#
loop_
_entity_poly.entity_id
_entity_poly.type
_entity_poly.pdbx_seq_one_letter_code
_entity_poly.pdbx_strand_id
1 'polypeptide(L)'
;MTIRFNPPPGWPAPPATWVPHDEWLPEPEWPQPSGDWPFWEVTVPTSRPDKPSRNGRGHLSKISFPVATVAAQSTVSLAALFPDRARQEAFATYGGYGSSSGEAEVYVPGGRGRATKAGREFYEPRGRAGGSGPTRSGLSGSVLNGSAGASAGVGAEPLDPTTRPETVVDVDVDVDVDVDVDVDVGAGVDAGVDGGADVAGAGEATVSPGIRLSPVLRLVAHPSGLRVQFRVGGPVAAALADVMTPAIEAATPGLSGGRAGGELAGGRDGRGGGGRESGLRRLLRGRRGPDRHASGEQGGQGVRPAPGEPGALSVRDLARRSLDARRGDDRAEAAAVEQELCSLHRQTFSVIRRAAVPLELVTPSEAEAINQKALDAAGANAKGLSRAESARLRAVAAEHAEAFVAASNVARRVVAGRRQALADGAWRLLEANDPAVVVAVVDEAMRLSGGDVTCLDAGVDPVSHRAYVTVLLRFPTIDIVADEGREVARSGKVVWRQRRPSERYGVYAAGLASAVLAAAKQVASIAIAADDVNVVVVRPTRNGREVEPIYVGVLDREDVSLRHPDADPLPLVIGSAVPDGIRIDGPEREVTALDPAADRDGALREIVDACRAAEAAGDLDAADATKAGRATGEGG
;
A
#
# COMPACT_ATOMS: atom_id res chain seq x y z
N MET A 1 1.95 25.16 12.02
CA MET A 1 1.07 25.41 10.86
C MET A 1 -0.04 26.31 11.38
N THR A 2 -0.25 27.46 10.76
CA THR A 2 -1.29 28.41 11.17
C THR A 2 -2.26 28.57 10.02
N ILE A 3 -3.54 28.31 10.26
CA ILE A 3 -4.62 28.47 9.29
C ILE A 3 -5.27 29.83 9.56
N ARG A 4 -5.32 30.72 8.57
CA ARG A 4 -5.94 32.04 8.68
C ARG A 4 -7.03 32.19 7.62
N PHE A 5 -8.17 32.76 7.99
CA PHE A 5 -9.20 33.15 7.01
C PHE A 5 -8.67 34.29 6.14
N ASN A 6 -8.83 34.15 4.82
CA ASN A 6 -8.40 35.11 3.81
C ASN A 6 -9.65 35.72 3.13
N PRO A 7 -10.20 36.82 3.69
CA PRO A 7 -11.45 37.41 3.19
C PRO A 7 -11.28 37.95 1.76
N PRO A 8 -12.26 37.72 0.85
CA PRO A 8 -12.30 38.35 -0.46
C PRO A 8 -12.23 39.89 -0.41
N PRO A 9 -11.79 40.56 -1.50
CA PRO A 9 -11.78 42.01 -1.55
C PRO A 9 -13.19 42.57 -1.34
N GLY A 10 -13.34 43.45 -0.34
CA GLY A 10 -14.63 44.05 0.04
C GLY A 10 -15.33 43.37 1.21
N TRP A 11 -14.83 42.23 1.72
CA TRP A 11 -15.31 41.64 2.96
C TRP A 11 -14.62 42.27 4.17
N PRO A 12 -15.29 42.38 5.33
CA PRO A 12 -14.64 42.84 6.55
C PRO A 12 -13.54 41.86 6.97
N ALA A 13 -12.37 42.39 7.35
CA ALA A 13 -11.29 41.56 7.87
C ALA A 13 -11.63 41.10 9.29
N PRO A 14 -11.75 39.79 9.56
CA PRO A 14 -12.05 39.33 10.89
C PRO A 14 -10.84 39.54 11.82
N PRO A 15 -11.06 39.65 13.15
CA PRO A 15 -9.97 39.76 14.10
C PRO A 15 -9.04 38.53 14.04
N ALA A 16 -7.77 38.70 14.39
CA ALA A 16 -6.73 37.66 14.24
C ALA A 16 -7.01 36.35 15.00
N THR A 17 -7.93 36.38 15.98
CA THR A 17 -8.34 35.23 16.79
C THR A 17 -9.71 34.66 16.38
N TRP A 18 -10.30 35.14 15.30
CA TRP A 18 -11.61 34.70 14.84
C TRP A 18 -11.53 33.33 14.18
N VAL A 19 -12.42 32.44 14.61
CA VAL A 19 -12.65 31.12 14.03
C VAL A 19 -14.15 31.02 13.77
N PRO A 20 -14.61 30.82 12.52
CA PRO A 20 -16.03 30.65 12.25
C PRO A 20 -16.55 29.37 12.91
N HIS A 21 -17.82 29.38 13.32
CA HIS A 21 -18.56 28.20 13.74
C HIS A 21 -19.04 27.43 12.50
N ASP A 22 -19.42 26.17 12.67
CA ASP A 22 -19.71 25.25 11.56
C ASP A 22 -20.90 25.70 10.68
N GLU A 23 -21.80 26.52 11.21
CA GLU A 23 -22.97 27.07 10.50
C GLU A 23 -22.73 28.47 9.90
N TRP A 24 -21.50 28.98 9.98
CA TRP A 24 -21.22 30.33 9.51
C TRP A 24 -21.35 30.42 7.98
N LEU A 25 -22.19 31.34 7.54
CA LEU A 25 -22.36 31.71 6.13
C LEU A 25 -22.01 33.19 5.95
N PRO A 26 -21.43 33.58 4.81
CA PRO A 26 -21.20 34.99 4.51
C PRO A 26 -22.51 35.74 4.44
N GLU A 27 -22.52 36.98 4.93
CA GLU A 27 -23.74 37.79 4.90
C GLU A 27 -24.16 38.06 3.45
N PRO A 28 -25.48 38.05 3.15
CA PRO A 28 -25.98 38.22 1.78
C PRO A 28 -25.57 39.53 1.10
N GLU A 29 -25.22 40.54 1.90
CA GLU A 29 -24.79 41.87 1.45
C GLU A 29 -23.32 41.92 1.02
N TRP A 30 -22.53 40.88 1.29
CA TRP A 30 -21.14 40.84 0.89
C TRP A 30 -20.99 40.50 -0.60
N PRO A 31 -20.05 41.14 -1.31
CA PRO A 31 -19.83 40.86 -2.72
C PRO A 31 -19.40 39.40 -2.93
N GLN A 32 -19.92 38.77 -3.98
CA GLN A 32 -19.59 37.37 -4.29
C GLN A 32 -18.08 37.24 -4.59
N PRO A 33 -17.37 36.26 -4.00
CA PRO A 33 -15.95 36.03 -4.30
C PRO A 33 -15.77 35.64 -5.77
N SER A 34 -14.57 35.88 -6.32
CA SER A 34 -14.18 35.25 -7.58
C SER A 34 -14.18 33.73 -7.43
N GLY A 35 -14.52 32.98 -8.49
CA GLY A 35 -14.67 31.53 -8.46
C GLY A 35 -13.48 30.75 -7.88
N ASP A 36 -12.27 31.31 -7.96
CA ASP A 36 -11.03 30.67 -7.50
C ASP A 36 -10.47 31.26 -6.19
N TRP A 37 -11.28 31.97 -5.39
CA TRP A 37 -10.76 32.64 -4.18
C TRP A 37 -10.43 31.64 -3.05
N PRO A 38 -9.17 31.59 -2.56
CA PRO A 38 -8.81 30.71 -1.47
C PRO A 38 -9.20 31.35 -0.13
N PHE A 39 -10.30 30.90 0.47
CA PHE A 39 -10.79 31.38 1.77
C PHE A 39 -9.87 31.06 2.95
N TRP A 40 -8.95 30.13 2.77
CA TRP A 40 -8.07 29.63 3.83
C TRP A 40 -6.61 29.74 3.39
N GLU A 41 -5.84 30.55 4.11
CA GLU A 41 -4.40 30.64 3.95
C GLU A 41 -3.72 29.75 4.99
N VAL A 42 -2.90 28.82 4.54
CA VAL A 42 -2.15 27.92 5.40
C VAL A 42 -0.70 28.38 5.41
N THR A 43 -0.29 29.06 6.48
CA THR A 43 1.11 29.45 6.67
C THR A 43 1.83 28.34 7.43
N VAL A 44 2.71 27.61 6.76
CA VAL A 44 3.67 26.73 7.42
C VAL A 44 4.82 27.60 7.91
N PRO A 45 5.17 27.59 9.21
CA PRO A 45 6.33 28.31 9.69
C PRO A 45 7.56 27.84 8.90
N THR A 46 8.07 28.69 8.02
CA THR A 46 9.31 28.41 7.32
C THR A 46 10.39 28.49 8.40
N SER A 47 10.97 27.35 8.77
CA SER A 47 12.14 27.32 9.64
C SER A 47 13.20 28.22 9.02
N ARG A 48 13.37 29.42 9.59
CA ARG A 48 14.41 30.35 9.17
C ARG A 48 15.73 29.58 9.26
N PRO A 49 16.55 29.52 8.20
CA PRO A 49 17.89 28.97 8.32
C PRO A 49 18.62 29.79 9.39
N ASP A 50 19.09 29.11 10.43
CA ASP A 50 19.77 29.71 11.56
C ASP A 50 20.89 30.62 11.05
N LYS A 51 20.73 31.92 11.27
CA LYS A 51 21.86 32.85 11.13
C LYS A 51 22.90 32.42 12.16
N PRO A 52 24.17 32.22 11.78
CA PRO A 52 25.22 31.88 12.73
C PRO A 52 25.34 33.01 13.76
N SER A 53 24.88 32.74 14.98
CA SER A 53 24.97 33.63 16.12
C SER A 53 26.45 33.87 16.45
N ARG A 54 26.90 35.09 16.18
CA ARG A 54 28.23 35.58 16.55
C ARG A 54 28.19 35.97 18.03
N ASN A 55 28.95 35.23 18.83
CA ASN A 55 29.47 35.54 20.19
C ASN A 55 28.93 36.80 20.88
N GLY A 56 28.16 36.62 21.96
CA GLY A 56 27.83 37.67 22.92
C GLY A 56 27.58 37.08 24.31
N ARG A 57 28.42 37.49 25.26
CA ARG A 57 28.47 37.04 26.66
C ARG A 57 27.18 37.30 27.44
N GLY A 58 26.85 36.34 28.30
CA GLY A 58 26.36 36.57 29.66
C GLY A 58 24.96 37.14 29.82
N HIS A 59 23.94 36.27 29.91
CA HIS A 59 22.76 36.57 30.69
C HIS A 59 22.13 35.29 31.24
N LEU A 60 22.19 35.12 32.57
CA LEU A 60 21.41 34.13 33.30
C LEU A 60 19.94 34.50 33.15
N SER A 61 19.16 33.66 32.49
CA SER A 61 17.70 33.77 32.48
C SER A 61 17.08 32.41 32.80
N LYS A 62 16.00 32.52 33.55
CA LYS A 62 15.20 31.47 34.17
C LYS A 62 14.81 30.39 33.16
N ILE A 63 15.12 29.14 33.48
CA ILE A 63 14.67 27.96 32.75
C ILE A 63 13.20 27.74 33.15
N SER A 64 12.26 28.25 32.34
CA SER A 64 10.87 27.81 32.35
C SER A 64 10.76 26.59 31.44
N PHE A 65 10.35 25.44 32.01
CA PHE A 65 10.09 24.21 31.27
C PHE A 65 8.82 24.34 30.41
N PRO A 66 8.86 24.12 29.08
CA PRO A 66 7.67 23.96 28.28
C PRO A 66 7.44 22.48 28.00
N VAL A 67 6.81 21.75 28.94
CA VAL A 67 6.32 20.38 28.70
C VAL A 67 4.81 20.37 28.39
N ALA A 68 4.12 21.51 28.51
CA ALA A 68 2.66 21.57 28.32
C ALA A 68 2.19 21.89 26.87
N THR A 69 3.06 22.25 25.93
CA THR A 69 2.61 22.79 24.63
C THR A 69 2.53 21.77 23.49
N VAL A 70 3.07 20.56 23.66
CA VAL A 70 3.05 19.53 22.59
C VAL A 70 1.77 18.67 22.61
N ALA A 71 1.04 18.63 23.73
CA ALA A 71 -0.22 17.87 23.82
C ALA A 71 -1.46 18.62 23.26
N ALA A 72 -1.41 19.95 23.11
CA ALA A 72 -2.56 20.74 22.65
C ALA A 72 -2.69 20.84 21.13
N GLN A 73 -1.62 20.58 20.35
CA GLN A 73 -1.63 20.74 18.89
C GLN A 73 -2.25 19.56 18.10
N SER A 74 -2.72 18.52 18.79
CA SER A 74 -3.45 17.39 18.17
C SER A 74 -4.93 17.38 18.55
N THR A 75 -5.56 18.55 18.59
CA THR A 75 -7.01 18.71 18.74
C THR A 75 -7.61 19.26 17.45
N VAL A 76 -7.54 18.46 16.38
CA VAL A 76 -8.56 18.55 15.33
C VAL A 76 -9.76 17.79 15.87
N SER A 77 -10.81 18.54 16.21
CA SER A 77 -12.06 18.04 16.76
C SER A 77 -12.69 17.00 15.83
N LEU A 78 -12.67 15.73 16.27
CA LEU A 78 -13.44 14.63 15.68
C LEU A 78 -14.96 14.84 15.79
N ALA A 79 -15.43 15.83 16.56
CA ALA A 79 -16.85 16.18 16.65
C ALA A 79 -17.42 16.74 15.33
N ALA A 80 -16.59 17.25 14.42
CA ALA A 80 -17.02 17.69 13.09
C ALA A 80 -17.15 16.55 12.06
N LEU A 81 -16.83 15.30 12.44
CA LEU A 81 -16.86 14.12 11.56
C LEU A 81 -18.17 13.32 11.60
N PHE A 82 -19.18 13.76 12.35
CA PHE A 82 -20.49 13.09 12.40
C PHE A 82 -21.67 14.06 12.31
N PRO A 83 -21.97 14.66 11.14
CA PRO A 83 -23.31 15.15 10.89
C PRO A 83 -24.21 13.95 10.54
N ASP A 84 -25.20 13.70 11.40
CA ASP A 84 -26.47 13.00 11.14
C ASP A 84 -26.48 11.69 10.32
N ARG A 85 -26.63 10.57 11.05
CA ARG A 85 -27.22 9.33 10.50
C ARG A 85 -28.51 8.94 11.24
N ALA A 86 -29.35 9.94 11.56
CA ALA A 86 -30.69 9.73 12.13
C ALA A 86 -31.84 9.98 11.14
N ARG A 87 -31.61 9.95 9.82
CA ARG A 87 -32.67 10.19 8.81
C ARG A 87 -32.79 9.14 7.69
N GLN A 88 -32.35 7.90 7.94
CA GLN A 88 -32.51 6.81 6.95
C GLN A 88 -33.25 5.56 7.47
N GLU A 89 -34.04 5.70 8.53
CA GLU A 89 -35.00 4.67 8.96
C GLU A 89 -36.39 5.27 9.18
N ALA A 90 -37.05 5.63 8.06
CA ALA A 90 -38.48 5.91 8.04
C ALA A 90 -39.08 5.52 6.68
N PHE A 91 -38.80 4.30 6.22
CA PHE A 91 -39.61 3.62 5.20
C PHE A 91 -39.72 2.13 5.57
N ALA A 92 -40.22 1.86 6.77
CA ALA A 92 -40.83 0.57 7.08
C ALA A 92 -42.26 0.60 6.52
N THR A 93 -42.38 0.24 5.24
CA THR A 93 -43.67 0.05 4.58
C THR A 93 -44.38 -1.16 5.18
N TYR A 94 -45.38 -0.87 5.99
CA TYR A 94 -46.67 -1.53 6.11
C TYR A 94 -46.76 -2.97 5.58
N GLY A 95 -46.74 -3.93 6.50
CA GLY A 95 -47.08 -5.33 6.24
C GLY A 95 -48.57 -5.50 5.96
N GLY A 96 -48.91 -5.86 4.72
CA GLY A 96 -50.23 -6.30 4.31
C GLY A 96 -50.23 -7.81 4.01
N TYR A 97 -51.08 -8.54 4.73
CA TYR A 97 -51.38 -9.95 4.50
C TYR A 97 -51.93 -10.19 3.09
N GLY A 98 -51.48 -11.27 2.43
CA GLY A 98 -52.02 -11.70 1.14
C GLY A 98 -51.57 -13.11 0.76
N SER A 99 -52.25 -14.11 1.31
CA SER A 99 -52.18 -15.50 0.88
C SER A 99 -52.84 -15.65 -0.50
N SER A 100 -52.16 -16.23 -1.50
CA SER A 100 -52.80 -17.13 -2.46
C SER A 100 -51.77 -17.93 -3.27
N SER A 101 -52.02 -19.23 -3.28
CA SER A 101 -51.55 -20.25 -4.21
C SER A 101 -52.00 -19.96 -5.66
N GLY A 102 -51.17 -20.28 -6.64
CA GLY A 102 -51.60 -20.35 -8.03
C GLY A 102 -50.45 -20.66 -9.00
N GLU A 103 -50.27 -21.95 -9.27
CA GLU A 103 -49.57 -22.44 -10.46
C GLU A 103 -50.22 -21.85 -11.73
N ALA A 104 -49.40 -21.33 -12.64
CA ALA A 104 -49.75 -21.23 -14.06
C ALA A 104 -48.47 -21.10 -14.89
N GLU A 105 -48.02 -22.26 -15.36
CA GLU A 105 -47.01 -22.46 -16.37
C GLU A 105 -47.47 -21.84 -17.71
N VAL A 106 -46.75 -20.81 -18.19
CA VAL A 106 -46.92 -20.28 -19.56
C VAL A 106 -45.60 -20.40 -20.29
N TYR A 107 -45.57 -21.37 -21.20
CA TYR A 107 -44.49 -21.67 -22.13
C TYR A 107 -44.37 -20.57 -23.20
N VAL A 108 -43.22 -19.87 -23.25
CA VAL A 108 -42.86 -18.97 -24.36
C VAL A 108 -41.57 -19.49 -25.00
N PRO A 109 -41.57 -19.91 -26.28
CA PRO A 109 -40.38 -20.37 -26.96
C PRO A 109 -39.64 -19.19 -27.60
N GLY A 110 -38.36 -19.00 -27.21
CA GLY A 110 -37.43 -18.14 -27.93
C GLY A 110 -36.95 -16.89 -27.18
N GLY A 111 -36.10 -17.09 -26.17
CA GLY A 111 -35.33 -16.02 -25.55
C GLY A 111 -33.93 -16.53 -25.24
N ARG A 112 -32.90 -15.85 -25.77
CA ARG A 112 -31.48 -16.20 -25.57
C ARG A 112 -31.19 -16.29 -24.07
N GLY A 113 -30.70 -17.45 -23.65
CA GLY A 113 -30.38 -17.75 -22.26
C GLY A 113 -29.36 -16.77 -21.69
N ARG A 114 -29.75 -16.14 -20.59
CA ARG A 114 -28.87 -15.50 -19.62
C ARG A 114 -27.87 -16.57 -19.15
N ALA A 115 -26.57 -16.29 -19.20
CA ALA A 115 -25.55 -17.20 -18.68
C ALA A 115 -25.72 -17.31 -17.15
N THR A 116 -26.49 -18.29 -16.70
CA THR A 116 -26.53 -18.70 -15.29
C THR A 116 -25.19 -19.37 -14.97
N LYS A 117 -24.52 -18.91 -13.91
CA LYS A 117 -23.31 -19.47 -13.27
C LYS A 117 -23.20 -20.99 -13.49
N ALA A 118 -22.51 -21.38 -14.56
CA ALA A 118 -22.14 -22.76 -14.86
C ALA A 118 -20.61 -22.80 -14.83
N GLY A 119 -20.06 -23.34 -13.76
CA GLY A 119 -18.61 -23.41 -13.55
C GLY A 119 -18.18 -23.83 -12.14
N ARG A 120 -19.01 -24.60 -11.41
CA ARG A 120 -18.51 -25.42 -10.29
C ARG A 120 -18.02 -26.75 -10.85
N GLU A 121 -16.96 -26.70 -11.63
CA GLU A 121 -16.29 -27.90 -12.09
C GLU A 121 -15.26 -28.27 -11.00
N PHE A 122 -15.60 -29.28 -10.21
CA PHE A 122 -14.64 -29.90 -9.31
C PHE A 122 -13.45 -30.39 -10.14
N TYR A 123 -12.26 -29.84 -9.85
CA TYR A 123 -11.01 -30.30 -10.43
C TYR A 123 -10.66 -31.66 -9.81
N GLU A 124 -11.10 -32.76 -10.44
CA GLU A 124 -10.53 -34.09 -10.19
C GLU A 124 -9.24 -34.25 -11.02
N PRO A 125 -8.08 -34.52 -10.41
CA PRO A 125 -6.86 -34.80 -11.15
C PRO A 125 -7.02 -36.14 -11.88
N ARG A 126 -7.24 -36.06 -13.20
CA ARG A 126 -7.43 -37.24 -14.05
C ARG A 126 -6.13 -38.04 -14.13
N GLY A 127 -6.10 -39.14 -13.38
CA GLY A 127 -5.11 -40.20 -13.51
C GLY A 127 -5.11 -40.80 -14.92
N ARG A 128 -3.90 -41.11 -15.37
CA ARG A 128 -3.55 -41.70 -16.65
C ARG A 128 -4.17 -43.10 -16.80
N ALA A 129 -5.32 -43.20 -17.47
CA ALA A 129 -5.84 -44.41 -18.12
C ALA A 129 -5.73 -44.17 -19.64
N GLY A 130 -5.12 -45.01 -20.47
CA GLY A 130 -5.25 -46.46 -20.52
C GLY A 130 -6.16 -46.80 -21.70
N GLY A 131 -5.65 -46.69 -22.93
CA GLY A 131 -6.41 -46.92 -24.16
C GLY A 131 -5.63 -47.78 -25.15
N SER A 132 -6.09 -49.03 -25.32
CA SER A 132 -5.57 -50.11 -26.14
C SER A 132 -5.57 -49.87 -27.65
N GLY A 133 -4.56 -50.41 -28.35
CA GLY A 133 -4.55 -50.67 -29.80
C GLY A 133 -3.24 -51.36 -30.26
N PRO A 134 -3.25 -52.28 -31.26
CA PRO A 134 -2.57 -53.57 -31.09
C PRO A 134 -1.19 -53.74 -31.76
N THR A 135 -0.37 -54.54 -31.07
CA THR A 135 0.63 -55.53 -31.54
C THR A 135 1.59 -55.18 -32.69
N ARG A 136 2.88 -55.01 -32.34
CA ARG A 136 3.99 -55.79 -32.93
C ARG A 136 5.27 -55.71 -32.09
N SER A 137 5.59 -56.85 -31.47
CA SER A 137 6.90 -57.53 -31.39
C SER A 137 8.17 -56.68 -31.21
N GLY A 138 8.91 -56.95 -30.12
CA GLY A 138 10.36 -56.74 -30.11
C GLY A 138 11.02 -56.54 -28.74
N LEU A 139 11.22 -57.64 -28.01
CA LEU A 139 12.44 -58.04 -27.28
C LEU A 139 13.12 -57.11 -26.25
N SER A 140 13.61 -57.77 -25.19
CA SER A 140 14.62 -57.36 -24.19
C SER A 140 14.21 -56.21 -23.26
N GLY A 141 14.26 -56.32 -21.94
CA GLY A 141 14.99 -57.19 -21.02
C GLY A 141 15.31 -56.34 -19.79
N SER A 142 15.06 -56.87 -18.59
CA SER A 142 15.89 -56.77 -17.35
C SER A 142 16.52 -55.40 -16.99
N VAL A 143 16.49 -54.87 -15.77
CA VAL A 143 17.14 -55.39 -14.55
C VAL A 143 16.79 -54.41 -13.38
N LEU A 144 16.45 -54.97 -12.21
CA LEU A 144 16.67 -54.60 -10.78
C LEU A 144 16.60 -53.17 -10.21
N ASN A 145 16.38 -53.21 -8.88
CA ASN A 145 16.55 -52.23 -7.79
C ASN A 145 15.39 -51.23 -7.57
N GLY A 146 14.83 -51.10 -6.37
CA GLY A 146 15.17 -51.67 -5.07
C GLY A 146 14.85 -50.66 -3.96
N SER A 147 14.34 -51.19 -2.85
CA SER A 147 14.39 -50.64 -1.50
C SER A 147 13.29 -49.66 -1.07
N ALA A 148 12.29 -50.27 -0.40
CA ALA A 148 11.48 -49.66 0.64
C ALA A 148 12.32 -49.49 1.93
N GLY A 149 12.11 -48.39 2.64
CA GLY A 149 12.61 -48.16 4.00
C GLY A 149 11.46 -47.73 4.90
N ALA A 150 11.14 -48.59 5.87
CA ALA A 150 10.20 -48.34 6.95
C ALA A 150 10.84 -47.46 8.04
N SER A 151 10.06 -46.59 8.67
CA SER A 151 10.41 -45.92 9.93
C SER A 151 9.36 -46.20 11.00
N ALA A 152 9.72 -47.08 11.95
CA ALA A 152 9.27 -47.00 13.34
C ALA A 152 10.12 -45.89 14.01
N GLY A 153 9.61 -45.02 14.88
CA GLY A 153 9.00 -45.31 16.18
C GLY A 153 10.05 -45.05 17.28
N VAL A 154 9.61 -44.49 18.43
CA VAL A 154 10.37 -44.08 19.65
C VAL A 154 10.76 -42.59 19.66
N GLY A 155 10.49 -41.78 20.69
CA GLY A 155 9.89 -42.02 21.99
C GLY A 155 9.41 -40.71 22.65
N ALA A 156 8.41 -40.83 23.52
CA ALA A 156 7.83 -39.75 24.30
C ALA A 156 8.51 -39.68 25.68
N GLU A 157 8.87 -38.47 26.12
CA GLU A 157 9.29 -38.20 27.49
C GLU A 157 8.11 -37.80 28.39
N PRO A 158 8.14 -38.15 29.69
CA PRO A 158 7.11 -37.78 30.65
C PRO A 158 7.36 -36.40 31.26
N LEU A 159 6.33 -35.54 31.25
CA LEU A 159 6.32 -34.22 31.88
C LEU A 159 6.07 -34.33 33.40
N ASP A 160 6.93 -33.63 34.15
CA ASP A 160 6.90 -33.41 35.61
C ASP A 160 5.86 -32.32 35.98
N PRO A 161 4.87 -32.61 36.85
CA PRO A 161 3.86 -31.64 37.25
C PRO A 161 4.12 -31.08 38.66
N THR A 162 5.18 -30.29 38.87
CA THR A 162 5.37 -29.58 40.15
C THR A 162 5.99 -28.18 40.01
N THR A 163 5.27 -27.25 39.38
CA THR A 163 5.56 -25.81 39.54
C THR A 163 4.26 -25.00 39.56
N ARG A 164 3.89 -24.51 40.75
CA ARG A 164 2.81 -23.55 40.96
C ARG A 164 3.27 -22.17 40.49
N PRO A 165 2.51 -21.44 39.65
CA PRO A 165 2.70 -20.01 39.51
C PRO A 165 1.97 -19.26 40.63
N GLU A 166 2.67 -18.25 41.16
CA GLU A 166 2.19 -17.30 42.14
C GLU A 166 1.01 -16.49 41.61
N THR A 167 0.04 -16.26 42.49
CA THR A 167 -1.09 -15.34 42.36
C THR A 167 -0.60 -13.93 42.02
N VAL A 168 -0.89 -13.49 40.79
CA VAL A 168 -0.92 -12.07 40.43
C VAL A 168 -2.26 -11.52 40.94
N VAL A 169 -2.19 -10.53 41.82
CA VAL A 169 -3.34 -9.75 42.26
C VAL A 169 -3.58 -8.69 41.19
N ASP A 170 -4.59 -8.89 40.35
CA ASP A 170 -5.16 -7.83 39.54
C ASP A 170 -5.92 -6.88 40.48
N VAL A 171 -5.49 -5.63 40.53
CA VAL A 171 -6.23 -4.54 41.15
C VAL A 171 -6.98 -3.85 40.02
N ASP A 172 -8.21 -4.28 39.80
CA ASP A 172 -9.19 -3.54 39.00
C ASP A 172 -9.52 -2.23 39.74
N VAL A 173 -9.17 -1.11 39.10
CA VAL A 173 -9.66 0.21 39.50
C VAL A 173 -10.75 0.58 38.49
N ASP A 174 -11.96 0.13 38.77
CA ASP A 174 -13.16 0.63 38.10
C ASP A 174 -13.38 2.09 38.49
N VAL A 175 -13.28 2.99 37.51
CA VAL A 175 -13.74 4.37 37.62
C VAL A 175 -14.98 4.46 36.73
N ASP A 176 -16.13 4.15 37.31
CA ASP A 176 -17.43 4.43 36.70
C ASP A 176 -17.65 5.95 36.69
N VAL A 177 -17.80 6.49 35.48
CA VAL A 177 -18.30 7.86 35.26
C VAL A 177 -19.62 7.73 34.51
N ASP A 178 -20.70 7.66 35.28
CA ASP A 178 -22.07 7.77 34.76
C ASP A 178 -22.31 9.22 34.30
N VAL A 179 -22.62 9.38 33.01
CA VAL A 179 -23.13 10.63 32.43
C VAL A 179 -24.50 10.33 31.86
N ASP A 180 -25.54 10.59 32.65
CA ASP A 180 -26.93 10.60 32.21
C ASP A 180 -27.18 11.82 31.32
N VAL A 181 -27.64 11.59 30.09
CA VAL A 181 -28.14 12.63 29.18
C VAL A 181 -29.60 12.31 28.88
N ASP A 182 -30.49 13.03 29.55
CA ASP A 182 -31.92 13.07 29.24
C ASP A 182 -32.13 13.88 27.94
N VAL A 183 -32.72 13.26 26.92
CA VAL A 183 -33.19 13.93 25.71
C VAL A 183 -34.71 13.84 25.63
N ASP A 184 -35.33 14.99 25.81
CA ASP A 184 -36.77 15.24 25.75
C ASP A 184 -37.19 15.43 24.28
N VAL A 185 -38.09 14.57 23.75
CA VAL A 185 -38.58 14.67 22.37
C VAL A 185 -40.06 15.08 22.38
N GLY A 186 -40.29 16.35 22.05
CA GLY A 186 -41.61 16.94 21.91
C GLY A 186 -42.35 16.53 20.65
N ALA A 187 -43.65 16.27 20.83
CA ALA A 187 -44.62 15.94 19.78
C ALA A 187 -45.06 17.18 18.96
N GLY A 188 -45.42 16.97 17.69
CA GLY A 188 -46.37 17.86 17.02
C GLY A 188 -46.43 17.88 15.50
N VAL A 189 -47.65 17.54 15.02
CA VAL A 189 -48.42 18.15 13.91
C VAL A 189 -48.39 17.49 12.52
N ASP A 190 -49.51 16.83 12.23
CA ASP A 190 -50.00 16.37 10.92
C ASP A 190 -50.33 17.52 9.95
N ALA A 191 -49.96 17.36 8.68
CA ALA A 191 -50.60 18.02 7.56
C ALA A 191 -50.53 17.12 6.31
N GLY A 192 -51.68 16.61 5.88
CA GLY A 192 -51.82 15.78 4.68
C GLY A 192 -51.84 16.60 3.39
N VAL A 193 -51.31 16.01 2.32
CA VAL A 193 -51.56 16.43 0.93
C VAL A 193 -51.58 15.18 0.03
N ASP A 194 -52.74 14.90 -0.54
CA ASP A 194 -52.97 13.96 -1.63
C ASP A 194 -52.39 14.49 -2.95
N GLY A 195 -51.75 13.61 -3.73
CA GLY A 195 -51.23 13.96 -5.04
C GLY A 195 -50.76 12.74 -5.84
N GLY A 196 -51.71 11.92 -6.29
CA GLY A 196 -51.45 10.85 -7.25
C GLY A 196 -51.19 11.41 -8.66
N ALA A 197 -50.06 11.03 -9.25
CA ALA A 197 -49.79 11.22 -10.67
C ALA A 197 -49.20 9.93 -11.26
N ASP A 198 -49.93 9.38 -12.23
CA ASP A 198 -49.56 8.26 -13.07
C ASP A 198 -48.22 8.51 -13.77
N VAL A 199 -47.22 7.66 -13.50
CA VAL A 199 -45.97 7.60 -14.27
C VAL A 199 -46.01 6.35 -15.13
N ALA A 200 -46.37 6.57 -16.40
CA ALA A 200 -46.32 5.57 -17.45
C ALA A 200 -44.88 5.27 -17.88
N GLY A 201 -44.45 4.02 -17.69
CA GLY A 201 -43.61 3.24 -18.61
C GLY A 201 -42.35 3.90 -19.19
N ALA A 202 -41.35 4.20 -18.36
CA ALA A 202 -39.98 4.31 -18.82
C ALA A 202 -39.38 2.90 -18.91
N GLY A 203 -39.11 2.42 -20.12
CA GLY A 203 -38.40 1.16 -20.33
C GLY A 203 -37.05 1.22 -19.64
N GLU A 204 -36.85 0.36 -18.65
CA GLU A 204 -35.63 0.21 -17.86
C GLU A 204 -34.48 -0.20 -18.79
N ALA A 205 -33.76 0.80 -19.32
CA ALA A 205 -32.55 0.57 -20.07
C ALA A 205 -31.58 -0.15 -19.13
N THR A 206 -31.27 -1.41 -19.43
CA THR A 206 -30.29 -2.20 -18.68
C THR A 206 -28.94 -1.50 -18.76
N VAL A 207 -28.65 -0.66 -17.76
CA VAL A 207 -27.38 0.03 -17.59
C VAL A 207 -26.33 -1.05 -17.41
N SER A 208 -25.51 -1.27 -18.43
CA SER A 208 -24.39 -2.20 -18.32
C SER A 208 -23.41 -1.62 -17.28
N PRO A 209 -22.90 -2.43 -16.35
CA PRO A 209 -21.96 -1.96 -15.33
C PRO A 209 -20.65 -1.55 -16.01
N GLY A 210 -20.47 -0.25 -16.22
CA GLY A 210 -19.21 0.37 -16.63
C GLY A 210 -18.37 0.73 -15.41
N ILE A 211 -17.04 0.84 -15.59
CA ILE A 211 -16.17 1.39 -14.56
C ILE A 211 -16.53 2.86 -14.37
N ARG A 212 -17.02 3.20 -13.18
CA ARG A 212 -17.29 4.59 -12.79
C ARG A 212 -16.21 5.02 -11.83
N LEU A 213 -15.53 6.13 -12.14
CA LEU A 213 -14.69 6.80 -11.16
C LEU A 213 -15.60 7.66 -10.26
N SER A 214 -15.42 7.55 -8.95
CA SER A 214 -16.09 8.44 -8.02
C SER A 214 -15.76 9.91 -8.32
N PRO A 215 -16.76 10.81 -8.42
CA PRO A 215 -16.55 12.23 -8.73
C PRO A 215 -15.77 12.97 -7.62
N VAL A 216 -15.60 12.34 -6.46
CA VAL A 216 -14.86 12.87 -5.30
C VAL A 216 -13.35 12.74 -5.51
N LEU A 217 -12.91 11.93 -6.46
CA LEU A 217 -11.51 11.63 -6.69
C LEU A 217 -10.94 12.49 -7.82
N ARG A 218 -9.67 12.84 -7.69
CA ARG A 218 -8.89 13.47 -8.75
C ARG A 218 -7.60 12.68 -8.93
N LEU A 219 -7.30 12.33 -10.17
CA LEU A 219 -6.02 11.74 -10.53
C LEU A 219 -4.96 12.84 -10.61
N VAL A 220 -3.84 12.65 -9.91
CA VAL A 220 -2.74 13.60 -9.81
C VAL A 220 -1.42 12.91 -10.15
N ALA A 221 -0.55 13.59 -10.88
CA ALA A 221 0.81 13.14 -11.15
C ALA A 221 1.65 13.17 -9.86
N HIS A 222 2.40 12.10 -9.59
CA HIS A 222 3.34 12.00 -8.48
C HIS A 222 4.67 11.41 -8.98
N PRO A 223 5.83 11.69 -8.35
CA PRO A 223 7.11 11.12 -8.77
C PRO A 223 7.16 9.57 -8.78
N SER A 224 6.29 8.94 -7.99
CA SER A 224 6.14 7.48 -7.97
C SER A 224 5.15 6.93 -9.00
N GLY A 225 4.47 7.78 -9.79
CA GLY A 225 3.42 7.39 -10.73
C GLY A 225 2.13 8.21 -10.60
N LEU A 226 1.03 7.69 -11.13
CA LEU A 226 -0.29 8.28 -10.93
C LEU A 226 -0.72 8.08 -9.46
N ARG A 227 -1.37 9.07 -8.86
CA ARG A 227 -1.96 8.97 -7.52
C ARG A 227 -3.37 9.50 -7.52
N VAL A 228 -4.15 9.04 -6.56
CA VAL A 228 -5.50 9.55 -6.33
C VAL A 228 -5.48 10.51 -5.16
N GLN A 229 -6.00 11.71 -5.40
CA GLN A 229 -6.23 12.70 -4.38
C GLN A 229 -7.72 12.88 -4.18
N PHE A 230 -8.16 12.76 -2.93
CA PHE A 230 -9.51 13.13 -2.53
C PHE A 230 -9.70 14.65 -2.67
N ARG A 231 -10.78 15.07 -3.31
CA ARG A 231 -11.18 16.49 -3.35
C ARG A 231 -11.54 17.02 -1.96
N VAL A 232 -12.01 16.15 -1.05
CA VAL A 232 -12.40 16.47 0.33
C VAL A 232 -11.92 15.35 1.26
N GLY A 233 -11.35 15.70 2.43
CA GLY A 233 -10.98 14.70 3.45
C GLY A 233 -9.56 14.09 3.34
N GLY A 234 -8.73 14.55 2.40
CA GLY A 234 -7.36 14.04 2.21
C GLY A 234 -6.48 13.97 3.48
N PRO A 235 -6.47 14.98 4.36
CA PRO A 235 -5.70 14.92 5.61
C PRO A 235 -6.18 13.84 6.59
N VAL A 236 -7.49 13.56 6.60
CA VAL A 236 -8.07 12.51 7.46
C VAL A 236 -7.70 11.14 6.91
N ALA A 237 -7.83 10.94 5.61
CA ALA A 237 -7.39 9.72 4.93
C ALA A 237 -5.89 9.45 5.17
N ALA A 238 -5.04 10.48 5.10
CA ALA A 238 -3.62 10.37 5.38
C ALA A 238 -3.34 10.03 6.86
N ALA A 239 -4.06 10.64 7.81
CA ALA A 239 -3.91 10.34 9.23
C ALA A 239 -4.39 8.91 9.56
N LEU A 240 -5.44 8.43 8.91
CA LEU A 240 -5.92 7.05 9.06
C LEU A 240 -4.92 6.06 8.46
N ALA A 241 -4.34 6.37 7.29
CA ALA A 241 -3.29 5.56 6.68
C ALA A 241 -2.05 5.47 7.59
N ASP A 242 -1.61 6.57 8.20
CA ASP A 242 -0.47 6.61 9.14
C ASP A 242 -0.69 5.71 10.37
N VAL A 243 -1.91 5.75 10.93
CA VAL A 243 -2.27 4.87 12.06
C VAL A 243 -2.35 3.40 11.62
N MET A 244 -2.71 3.13 10.36
CA MET A 244 -2.76 1.80 9.78
C MET A 244 -1.42 1.30 9.22
N THR A 245 -0.41 2.18 9.07
CA THR A 245 0.90 1.84 8.50
C THR A 245 1.51 0.58 9.12
N PRO A 246 1.51 0.36 10.45
CA PRO A 246 2.06 -0.88 11.02
C PRO A 246 1.33 -2.14 10.55
N ALA A 247 0.01 -2.08 10.38
CA ALA A 247 -0.77 -3.19 9.84
C ALA A 247 -0.52 -3.39 8.35
N ILE A 248 -0.38 -2.30 7.60
CA ILE A 248 -0.04 -2.34 6.17
C ILE A 248 1.34 -2.96 5.98
N GLU A 249 2.36 -2.51 6.72
CA GLU A 249 3.72 -3.04 6.68
C GLU A 249 3.77 -4.54 7.03
N ALA A 250 2.97 -4.96 8.03
CA ALA A 250 2.84 -6.37 8.37
C ALA A 250 2.14 -7.19 7.27
N ALA A 251 1.23 -6.59 6.51
CA ALA A 251 0.55 -7.21 5.37
C ALA A 251 1.40 -7.24 4.09
N THR A 252 2.37 -6.33 3.98
CA THR A 252 3.33 -6.24 2.86
C THR A 252 4.76 -6.56 3.30
N PRO A 253 5.04 -7.79 3.78
CA PRO A 253 6.38 -8.20 4.18
C PRO A 253 7.33 -8.17 2.98
N GLY A 254 8.53 -7.60 3.17
CA GLY A 254 9.57 -7.52 2.13
C GLY A 254 10.25 -6.16 1.97
N LEU A 255 9.80 -5.13 2.70
CA LEU A 255 10.26 -3.74 2.48
C LEU A 255 11.05 -3.15 3.64
N SER A 256 10.70 -3.52 4.88
CA SER A 256 11.30 -2.96 6.09
C SER A 256 12.74 -3.41 6.30
N GLY A 257 13.15 -4.52 5.68
CA GLY A 257 14.48 -5.13 5.87
C GLY A 257 15.65 -4.36 5.25
N GLY A 258 15.39 -3.44 4.31
CA GLY A 258 16.47 -2.79 3.53
C GLY A 258 17.01 -1.48 4.10
N ARG A 259 16.27 -0.77 4.96
CA ARG A 259 16.54 0.66 5.24
C ARG A 259 16.98 1.00 6.66
N ALA A 260 16.79 0.09 7.64
CA ALA A 260 16.94 0.44 9.06
C ALA A 260 18.34 0.21 9.70
N GLY A 261 19.37 -0.20 8.95
CA GLY A 261 20.65 -0.62 9.56
C GLY A 261 21.94 0.03 9.05
N GLY A 262 21.87 0.97 8.12
CA GLY A 262 23.05 1.57 7.46
C GLY A 262 23.66 2.78 8.17
N GLU A 263 23.26 3.07 9.41
CA GLU A 263 23.73 4.26 10.13
C GLU A 263 25.07 3.97 10.84
N LEU A 264 26.16 4.27 10.11
CA LEU A 264 27.39 4.86 10.61
C LEU A 264 27.99 4.25 11.91
N ALA A 265 28.26 2.95 11.93
CA ALA A 265 29.38 2.42 12.74
C ALA A 265 30.73 2.72 12.04
N GLY A 266 30.97 3.99 11.71
CA GLY A 266 32.26 4.50 11.31
C GLY A 266 33.15 4.61 12.54
N GLY A 267 33.71 3.48 12.96
CA GLY A 267 34.74 3.39 13.99
C GLY A 267 35.90 4.30 13.64
N ARG A 268 35.91 5.48 14.27
CA ARG A 268 36.99 6.45 14.21
C ARG A 268 38.11 5.95 15.13
N ASP A 269 38.90 5.01 14.62
CA ASP A 269 40.13 4.60 15.30
C ASP A 269 41.13 5.74 15.26
N GLY A 270 41.18 6.45 16.38
CA GLY A 270 42.12 7.49 16.69
C GLY A 270 43.53 6.91 16.84
N ARG A 271 44.44 7.47 16.04
CA ARG A 271 45.90 7.40 16.17
C ARG A 271 46.36 7.77 17.59
N GLY A 272 47.28 6.97 18.13
CA GLY A 272 48.15 7.35 19.23
C GLY A 272 49.54 6.71 19.09
N GLY A 273 50.58 7.53 19.01
CA GLY A 273 52.01 7.16 19.05
C GLY A 273 52.56 6.74 17.69
N GLY A 274 53.68 7.25 17.18
CA GLY A 274 54.81 7.95 17.75
C GLY A 274 56.02 7.47 16.96
N GLY A 275 56.66 8.35 16.18
CA GLY A 275 57.78 7.94 15.32
C GLY A 275 58.22 9.05 14.39
N ARG A 276 59.04 9.96 14.93
CA ARG A 276 59.90 10.83 14.13
C ARG A 276 61.03 9.97 13.59
N GLU A 277 61.28 10.01 12.28
CA GLU A 277 62.64 9.98 11.73
C GLU A 277 62.62 10.37 10.23
N SER A 278 63.18 11.55 9.98
CA SER A 278 64.11 11.91 8.87
C SER A 278 64.09 11.11 7.57
N GLY A 279 63.98 11.81 6.43
CA GLY A 279 64.43 11.21 5.16
C GLY A 279 64.10 11.92 3.86
N LEU A 280 64.50 13.19 3.69
CA LEU A 280 64.70 13.77 2.36
C LEU A 280 65.89 13.09 1.68
N ARG A 281 65.68 12.27 0.64
CA ARG A 281 66.61 11.98 -0.48
C ARG A 281 66.11 10.80 -1.33
N ARG A 282 65.72 11.05 -2.59
CA ARG A 282 66.53 10.79 -3.81
C ARG A 282 65.65 10.66 -5.04
N LEU A 283 65.90 11.60 -5.94
CA LEU A 283 65.69 11.51 -7.37
C LEU A 283 66.51 10.35 -8.01
N LEU A 284 65.98 9.86 -9.13
CA LEU A 284 66.67 9.24 -10.28
C LEU A 284 67.29 7.84 -10.10
N ARG A 285 66.60 6.84 -10.67
CA ARG A 285 67.16 5.98 -11.73
C ARG A 285 66.06 5.12 -12.35
N GLY A 286 65.84 5.32 -13.65
CA GLY A 286 65.14 4.34 -14.48
C GLY A 286 66.04 3.15 -14.79
N ARG A 287 65.43 1.99 -15.04
CA ARG A 287 65.88 1.04 -16.08
C ARG A 287 64.81 -0.01 -16.35
N ARG A 288 64.54 -0.19 -17.65
CA ARG A 288 63.72 -1.24 -18.27
C ARG A 288 63.99 -2.65 -17.73
N GLY A 289 62.92 -3.43 -17.64
CA GLY A 289 62.90 -4.89 -17.72
C GLY A 289 61.53 -5.34 -18.28
N PRO A 290 61.49 -6.16 -19.35
CA PRO A 290 60.26 -6.62 -20.00
C PRO A 290 59.73 -7.93 -19.39
N ASP A 291 58.51 -8.29 -19.82
CA ASP A 291 57.89 -9.61 -19.75
C ASP A 291 57.52 -10.17 -18.37
N ARG A 292 56.22 -10.08 -18.07
CA ARG A 292 55.39 -11.27 -17.80
C ARG A 292 53.91 -10.90 -17.92
N HIS A 293 53.32 -11.32 -19.03
CA HIS A 293 51.88 -11.53 -19.13
C HIS A 293 51.46 -12.54 -18.05
N ALA A 294 50.89 -12.04 -16.97
CA ALA A 294 50.01 -12.81 -16.11
C ALA A 294 48.59 -12.35 -16.41
N SER A 295 47.92 -13.12 -17.25
CA SER A 295 46.47 -13.22 -17.37
C SER A 295 45.88 -13.53 -15.99
N GLY A 296 45.60 -12.48 -15.23
CA GLY A 296 44.77 -12.53 -14.04
C GLY A 296 43.40 -11.97 -14.39
N GLU A 297 42.61 -12.72 -15.16
CA GLU A 297 41.14 -12.60 -15.13
C GLU A 297 40.69 -13.04 -13.73
N GLN A 298 40.90 -12.18 -12.74
CA GLN A 298 40.05 -12.17 -11.55
C GLN A 298 38.76 -11.51 -12.01
N GLY A 299 37.93 -12.32 -12.67
CA GLY A 299 36.52 -12.04 -12.82
C GLY A 299 35.99 -11.76 -11.43
N GLY A 300 35.73 -10.48 -11.15
CA GLY A 300 34.90 -10.09 -10.04
C GLY A 300 33.57 -10.77 -10.26
N GLN A 301 33.40 -11.95 -9.66
CA GLN A 301 32.11 -12.53 -9.38
C GLN A 301 31.42 -11.50 -8.50
N GLY A 302 30.76 -10.53 -9.15
CA GLY A 302 29.81 -9.65 -8.50
C GLY A 302 28.92 -10.58 -7.72
N VAL A 303 28.94 -10.42 -6.40
CA VAL A 303 28.13 -11.18 -5.45
C VAL A 303 26.71 -11.07 -5.99
N ARG A 304 26.26 -12.11 -6.70
CA ARG A 304 24.87 -12.20 -7.16
C ARG A 304 24.07 -12.13 -5.86
N PRO A 305 23.21 -11.13 -5.68
CA PRO A 305 22.34 -11.10 -4.51
C PRO A 305 21.69 -12.48 -4.44
N ALA A 306 21.80 -13.14 -3.28
CA ALA A 306 21.15 -14.42 -3.05
C ALA A 306 19.70 -14.28 -3.54
N PRO A 307 19.13 -15.30 -4.22
CA PRO A 307 17.77 -15.23 -4.75
C PRO A 307 16.86 -14.75 -3.62
N GLY A 308 16.52 -13.47 -3.71
CA GLY A 308 15.93 -12.72 -2.61
C GLY A 308 14.59 -13.34 -2.28
N GLU A 309 14.18 -13.21 -1.02
CA GLU A 309 12.79 -13.46 -0.66
C GLU A 309 11.88 -12.81 -1.70
N PRO A 310 10.81 -13.49 -2.15
CA PRO A 310 9.95 -13.03 -3.23
C PRO A 310 9.47 -11.62 -2.90
N GLY A 311 10.17 -10.65 -3.48
CA GLY A 311 9.89 -9.24 -3.30
C GLY A 311 8.53 -8.94 -3.92
N ALA A 312 7.93 -7.87 -3.43
CA ALA A 312 6.66 -7.37 -3.92
C ALA A 312 6.58 -7.26 -5.46
N LEU A 313 5.35 -7.26 -5.99
CA LEU A 313 5.01 -7.26 -7.42
C LEU A 313 5.61 -6.09 -8.22
N SER A 314 6.90 -6.14 -8.55
CA SER A 314 7.57 -5.12 -9.35
C SER A 314 7.73 -5.57 -10.80
N VAL A 315 6.67 -5.38 -11.59
CA VAL A 315 6.68 -5.68 -13.03
C VAL A 315 7.72 -4.79 -13.75
N ARG A 316 7.94 -3.57 -13.26
CA ARG A 316 8.96 -2.64 -13.74
C ARG A 316 10.37 -3.14 -13.50
N ASP A 317 10.68 -3.77 -12.37
CA ASP A 317 11.98 -4.39 -12.15
C ASP A 317 12.19 -5.59 -13.08
N LEU A 318 11.16 -6.39 -13.33
CA LEU A 318 11.20 -7.45 -14.35
C LEU A 318 11.44 -6.89 -15.75
N ALA A 319 10.77 -5.80 -16.12
CA ALA A 319 10.99 -5.13 -17.41
C ALA A 319 12.43 -4.63 -17.54
N ARG A 320 12.98 -4.00 -16.49
CA ARG A 320 14.38 -3.55 -16.45
C ARG A 320 15.35 -4.74 -16.59
N ARG A 321 15.15 -5.82 -15.83
CA ARG A 321 15.97 -7.04 -15.90
C ARG A 321 15.90 -7.70 -17.27
N SER A 322 14.72 -7.79 -17.88
CA SER A 322 14.58 -8.31 -19.25
C SER A 322 15.38 -7.48 -20.26
N LEU A 323 15.30 -6.15 -20.15
CA LEU A 323 16.00 -5.23 -21.04
C LEU A 323 17.54 -5.28 -20.84
N ASP A 324 18.01 -5.38 -19.60
CA ASP A 324 19.43 -5.55 -19.31
C ASP A 324 19.96 -6.91 -19.78
N ALA A 325 19.17 -7.98 -19.59
CA ALA A 325 19.48 -9.32 -20.10
C ALA A 325 19.63 -9.31 -21.63
N ARG A 326 18.75 -8.61 -22.35
CA ARG A 326 18.87 -8.46 -23.82
C ARG A 326 20.11 -7.68 -24.23
N ARG A 327 20.42 -6.58 -23.53
CA ARG A 327 21.62 -5.79 -23.81
C ARG A 327 22.90 -6.58 -23.59
N GLY A 328 22.89 -7.51 -22.62
CA GLY A 328 24.00 -8.41 -22.32
C GLY A 328 23.99 -9.75 -23.07
N ASP A 329 23.01 -10.02 -23.94
CA ASP A 329 22.75 -11.35 -24.53
C ASP A 329 22.68 -12.49 -23.47
N ASP A 330 22.21 -12.18 -22.26
CA ASP A 330 22.02 -13.15 -21.17
C ASP A 330 20.66 -13.85 -21.31
N ARG A 331 20.64 -14.88 -22.16
CA ARG A 331 19.45 -15.70 -22.43
C ARG A 331 18.91 -16.38 -21.18
N ALA A 332 19.79 -16.75 -20.23
CA ALA A 332 19.38 -17.44 -19.02
C ALA A 332 18.59 -16.51 -18.09
N GLU A 333 19.04 -15.27 -17.92
CA GLU A 333 18.32 -14.25 -17.16
C GLU A 333 16.99 -13.89 -17.85
N ALA A 334 16.99 -13.73 -19.18
CA ALA A 334 15.76 -13.45 -19.92
C ALA A 334 14.68 -14.54 -19.71
N ALA A 335 15.07 -15.82 -19.74
CA ALA A 335 14.15 -16.92 -19.45
C ALA A 335 13.71 -16.97 -17.96
N ALA A 336 14.58 -16.56 -17.03
CA ALA A 336 14.22 -16.46 -15.62
C ALA A 336 13.17 -15.37 -15.39
N VAL A 337 13.33 -14.20 -16.02
CA VAL A 337 12.36 -13.10 -15.97
C VAL A 337 11.00 -13.54 -16.52
N GLU A 338 10.96 -14.28 -17.62
CA GLU A 338 9.69 -14.79 -18.17
C GLU A 338 8.98 -15.78 -17.25
N GLN A 339 9.75 -16.70 -16.65
CA GLN A 339 9.21 -17.65 -15.68
C GLN A 339 8.64 -16.91 -14.47
N GLU A 340 9.37 -15.92 -13.97
CA GLU A 340 8.94 -15.07 -12.85
C GLU A 340 7.65 -14.31 -13.20
N LEU A 341 7.62 -13.64 -14.36
CA LEU A 341 6.45 -12.94 -14.88
C LEU A 341 5.21 -13.85 -14.97
N CYS A 342 5.36 -15.06 -15.51
CA CYS A 342 4.28 -16.05 -15.62
C CYS A 342 3.88 -16.68 -14.27
N SER A 343 4.65 -16.43 -13.21
CA SER A 343 4.43 -16.99 -11.87
C SER A 343 4.00 -15.98 -10.81
N LEU A 344 3.89 -14.69 -11.15
CA LEU A 344 3.44 -13.62 -10.24
C LEU A 344 2.13 -13.98 -9.50
N HIS A 345 1.16 -14.59 -10.18
CA HIS A 345 -0.11 -15.01 -9.55
C HIS A 345 0.04 -16.05 -8.42
N ARG A 346 1.21 -16.68 -8.30
CA ARG A 346 1.53 -17.65 -7.24
C ARG A 346 2.03 -16.97 -5.96
N GLN A 347 2.32 -15.67 -6.02
CA GLN A 347 2.71 -14.91 -4.84
C GLN A 347 1.56 -14.94 -3.81
N THR A 348 1.95 -15.16 -2.56
CA THR A 348 1.03 -15.15 -1.42
C THR A 348 1.08 -13.79 -0.75
N PHE A 349 -0.09 -13.19 -0.54
CA PHE A 349 -0.23 -11.91 0.14
C PHE A 349 -0.81 -12.14 1.53
N SER A 350 -0.22 -11.49 2.53
CA SER A 350 -0.72 -11.60 3.90
C SER A 350 -1.96 -10.73 4.03
N VAL A 351 -3.05 -11.32 4.52
CA VAL A 351 -4.27 -10.57 4.80
C VAL A 351 -3.98 -9.52 5.87
N ILE A 352 -4.36 -8.27 5.61
CA ILE A 352 -4.23 -7.19 6.57
C ILE A 352 -4.95 -7.55 7.86
N ARG A 353 -4.35 -7.19 8.99
CA ARG A 353 -4.91 -7.45 10.32
C ARG A 353 -5.16 -6.13 11.02
N ARG A 354 -6.06 -6.13 11.99
CA ARG A 354 -6.28 -4.99 12.86
C ARG A 354 -4.94 -4.56 13.48
N ALA A 355 -4.63 -3.27 13.36
CA ALA A 355 -3.39 -2.72 13.88
C ALA A 355 -3.39 -2.77 15.42
N ALA A 356 -2.31 -3.30 15.99
CA ALA A 356 -2.02 -3.22 17.41
C ALA A 356 -0.95 -2.16 17.62
N VAL A 357 -1.29 -1.08 18.32
CA VAL A 357 -0.34 -0.02 18.65
C VAL A 357 0.49 -0.48 19.84
N PRO A 358 1.81 -0.68 19.69
CA PRO A 358 2.66 -1.12 20.80
C PRO A 358 2.72 -0.05 21.88
N LEU A 359 2.59 -0.47 23.14
CA LEU A 359 2.80 0.40 24.29
C LEU A 359 4.29 0.44 24.65
N GLU A 360 4.95 1.54 24.28
CA GLU A 360 6.35 1.77 24.64
C GLU A 360 6.46 2.45 26.01
N LEU A 361 6.70 1.67 27.06
CA LEU A 361 6.98 2.22 28.39
C LEU A 361 8.39 2.83 28.46
N VAL A 362 8.63 3.67 29.47
CA VAL A 362 9.98 4.20 29.75
C VAL A 362 10.92 3.04 30.01
N THR A 363 11.97 2.94 29.20
CA THR A 363 12.97 1.89 29.30
C THR A 363 13.86 2.11 30.54
N PRO A 364 14.54 1.07 31.06
CA PRO A 364 15.44 1.22 32.20
C PRO A 364 16.55 2.26 31.97
N SER A 365 17.10 2.34 30.76
CA SER A 365 18.13 3.33 30.40
C SER A 365 17.59 4.76 30.35
N GLU A 366 16.36 4.96 29.87
CA GLU A 366 15.68 6.26 29.95
C GLU A 366 15.41 6.66 31.40
N ALA A 367 14.98 5.71 32.25
CA ALA A 367 14.75 5.94 33.67
C ALA A 367 16.05 6.34 34.40
N GLU A 368 17.18 5.70 34.10
CA GLU A 368 18.50 6.07 34.61
C GLU A 368 18.89 7.49 34.16
N ALA A 369 18.65 7.83 32.89
CA ALA A 369 18.91 9.17 32.37
C ALA A 369 18.03 10.25 33.04
N ILE A 370 16.76 9.93 33.33
CA ILE A 370 15.85 10.80 34.09
C ILE A 370 16.38 10.98 35.52
N ASN A 371 16.78 9.89 36.18
CA ASN A 371 17.35 9.94 37.52
C ASN A 371 18.62 10.78 37.59
N GLN A 372 19.54 10.62 36.62
CA GLN A 372 20.75 11.44 36.54
C GLN A 372 20.43 12.92 36.37
N LYS A 373 19.47 13.26 35.49
CA LYS A 373 19.00 14.65 35.33
C LYS A 373 18.37 15.21 36.61
N ALA A 374 17.61 14.40 37.34
CA ALA A 374 17.01 14.81 38.61
C ALA A 374 18.08 15.06 39.69
N LEU A 375 19.11 14.21 39.76
CA LEU A 375 20.26 14.37 40.66
C LEU A 375 21.02 15.66 40.38
N ASP A 376 21.26 15.96 39.10
CA ASP A 376 21.95 17.17 38.68
C ASP A 376 21.10 18.42 38.95
N ALA A 377 19.79 18.37 38.71
CA ALA A 377 18.85 19.46 39.00
C ALA A 377 18.69 19.76 40.49
N ALA A 378 18.72 18.74 41.35
CA ALA A 378 18.69 18.90 42.80
C ALA A 378 20.02 19.41 43.39
N GLY A 379 21.08 19.50 42.58
CA GLY A 379 22.41 19.85 43.05
C GLY A 379 23.04 18.77 43.94
N ALA A 380 22.53 17.53 43.90
CA ALA A 380 22.98 16.43 44.76
C ALA A 380 24.47 16.06 44.55
N ASN A 381 25.02 16.46 43.40
CA ASN A 381 26.41 16.28 42.99
C ASN A 381 27.29 17.53 43.22
N ALA A 382 26.79 18.58 43.87
CA ALA A 382 27.55 19.78 44.15
C ALA A 382 28.71 19.51 45.14
N LYS A 383 29.86 20.15 44.88
CA LYS A 383 31.02 20.07 45.78
C LYS A 383 30.75 20.86 47.07
N GLY A 384 31.15 20.30 48.20
CA GLY A 384 31.07 20.97 49.51
C GLY A 384 29.81 20.67 50.34
N LEU A 385 28.89 19.83 49.83
CA LEU A 385 27.72 19.38 50.60
C LEU A 385 28.12 18.43 51.72
N SER A 386 27.45 18.54 52.87
CA SER A 386 27.57 17.54 53.94
C SER A 386 26.97 16.19 53.49
N ARG A 387 27.42 15.08 54.09
CA ARG A 387 26.88 13.74 53.75
C ARG A 387 25.36 13.65 53.98
N ALA A 388 24.87 14.23 55.08
CA ALA A 388 23.44 14.23 55.40
C ALA A 388 22.63 15.05 54.39
N GLU A 389 23.16 16.19 53.97
CA GLU A 389 22.52 17.05 52.97
C GLU A 389 22.53 16.43 51.57
N SER A 390 23.66 15.85 51.14
CA SER A 390 23.73 15.10 49.88
C SER A 390 22.77 13.91 49.88
N ALA A 391 22.67 13.17 50.98
CA ALA A 391 21.69 12.08 51.11
C ALA A 391 20.24 12.58 51.00
N ARG A 392 19.91 13.70 51.64
CA ARG A 392 18.58 14.33 51.54
C ARG A 392 18.27 14.77 50.10
N LEU A 393 19.21 15.42 49.42
CA LEU A 393 19.03 15.86 48.04
C LEU A 393 18.91 14.68 47.06
N ARG A 394 19.66 13.59 47.28
CA ARG A 394 19.52 12.35 46.50
C ARG A 394 18.15 11.70 46.70
N ALA A 395 17.63 11.67 47.92
CA ALA A 395 16.30 11.14 48.20
C ALA A 395 15.22 11.95 47.47
N VAL A 396 15.29 13.30 47.55
CA VAL A 396 14.36 14.19 46.83
C VAL A 396 14.48 14.01 45.30
N ALA A 397 15.70 13.88 44.78
CA ALA A 397 15.93 13.64 43.35
C ALA A 397 15.35 12.29 42.90
N ALA A 398 15.51 11.24 43.71
CA ALA A 398 14.95 9.92 43.43
C ALA A 398 13.42 9.94 43.40
N GLU A 399 12.79 10.58 44.39
CA GLU A 399 11.32 10.77 44.43
C GLU A 399 10.81 11.52 43.20
N HIS A 400 11.49 12.61 42.81
CA HIS A 400 11.14 13.36 41.61
C HIS A 400 11.33 12.54 40.32
N ALA A 401 12.39 11.76 40.23
CA ALA A 401 12.66 10.90 39.08
C ALA A 401 11.58 9.82 38.95
N GLU A 402 11.21 9.16 40.06
CA GLU A 402 10.15 8.17 40.10
C GLU A 402 8.80 8.77 39.70
N ALA A 403 8.43 9.92 40.28
CA ALA A 403 7.21 10.64 39.90
C ALA A 403 7.19 11.02 38.42
N PHE A 404 8.33 11.45 37.86
CA PHE A 404 8.44 11.79 36.45
C PHE A 404 8.33 10.56 35.53
N VAL A 405 8.94 9.43 35.90
CA VAL A 405 8.80 8.15 35.17
C VAL A 405 7.35 7.68 35.20
N ALA A 406 6.68 7.72 36.36
CA ALA A 406 5.28 7.35 36.49
C ALA A 406 4.38 8.24 35.61
N ALA A 407 4.55 9.57 35.68
CA ALA A 407 3.81 10.52 34.84
C ALA A 407 4.07 10.30 33.34
N SER A 408 5.33 10.03 32.95
CA SER A 408 5.69 9.72 31.57
C SER A 408 5.01 8.43 31.08
N ASN A 409 4.99 7.37 31.90
CA ASN A 409 4.32 6.12 31.57
C ASN A 409 2.79 6.30 31.45
N VAL A 410 2.16 7.15 32.27
CA VAL A 410 0.74 7.52 32.11
C VAL A 410 0.53 8.24 30.79
N ALA A 411 1.35 9.26 30.47
CA ALA A 411 1.24 10.00 29.21
C ALA A 411 1.41 9.08 27.99
N ARG A 412 2.40 8.17 28.00
CA ARG A 412 2.60 7.20 26.92
C ARG A 412 1.42 6.22 26.80
N ARG A 413 0.82 5.77 27.91
CA ARG A 413 -0.43 4.98 27.90
C ARG A 413 -1.60 5.73 27.28
N VAL A 414 -1.80 7.00 27.63
CA VAL A 414 -2.89 7.82 27.05
C VAL A 414 -2.69 8.02 25.55
N VAL A 415 -1.46 8.32 25.11
CA VAL A 415 -1.14 8.46 23.68
C VAL A 415 -1.33 7.14 22.93
N ALA A 416 -0.85 6.02 23.48
CA ALA A 416 -1.03 4.70 22.90
C ALA A 416 -2.52 4.33 22.81
N GLY A 417 -3.30 4.55 23.88
CA GLY A 417 -4.74 4.31 23.89
C GLY A 417 -5.50 5.14 22.86
N ARG A 418 -5.14 6.43 22.70
CA ARG A 418 -5.72 7.29 21.66
C ARG A 418 -5.39 6.79 20.25
N ARG A 419 -4.14 6.39 20.00
CA ARG A 419 -3.73 5.80 18.72
C ARG A 419 -4.45 4.48 18.45
N GLN A 420 -4.60 3.63 19.46
CA GLN A 420 -5.36 2.38 19.33
C GLN A 420 -6.83 2.65 18.99
N ALA A 421 -7.48 3.63 19.64
CA ALA A 421 -8.85 4.00 19.33
C ALA A 421 -9.01 4.51 17.88
N LEU A 422 -8.02 5.26 17.36
CA LEU A 422 -7.99 5.68 15.95
C LEU A 422 -7.79 4.48 15.02
N ALA A 423 -6.91 3.55 15.37
CA ALA A 423 -6.69 2.32 14.59
C ALA A 423 -7.95 1.47 14.52
N ASP A 424 -8.67 1.36 15.64
CA ASP A 424 -9.93 0.64 15.74
C ASP A 424 -11.05 1.33 14.94
N GLY A 425 -11.07 2.67 14.93
CA GLY A 425 -11.94 3.47 14.07
C GLY A 425 -11.66 3.22 12.59
N ALA A 426 -10.38 3.30 12.18
CA ALA A 426 -9.94 3.02 10.81
C ALA A 426 -10.30 1.60 10.38
N TRP A 427 -10.10 0.61 11.26
CA TRP A 427 -10.43 -0.79 11.01
C TRP A 427 -11.93 -0.99 10.75
N ARG A 428 -12.81 -0.40 11.58
CA ARG A 428 -14.26 -0.45 11.36
C ARG A 428 -14.70 0.20 10.05
N LEU A 429 -14.06 1.30 9.67
CA LEU A 429 -14.32 1.95 8.37
C LEU A 429 -13.86 1.07 7.20
N LEU A 430 -12.74 0.37 7.33
CA LEU A 430 -12.26 -0.60 6.34
C LEU A 430 -13.21 -1.82 6.23
N GLU A 431 -13.71 -2.34 7.35
CA GLU A 431 -14.72 -3.40 7.39
C GLU A 431 -16.06 -2.96 6.77
N ALA A 432 -16.39 -1.67 6.89
CA ALA A 432 -17.57 -1.08 6.26
C ALA A 432 -17.37 -0.70 4.79
N ASN A 433 -16.20 -0.99 4.22
CA ASN A 433 -15.79 -0.58 2.87
C ASN A 433 -15.97 0.93 2.62
N ASP A 434 -15.60 1.77 3.59
CA ASP A 434 -15.59 3.22 3.40
C ASP A 434 -14.64 3.60 2.25
N PRO A 435 -15.11 4.28 1.18
CA PRO A 435 -14.30 4.60 0.01
C PRO A 435 -13.00 5.32 0.34
N ALA A 436 -13.05 6.26 1.29
CA ALA A 436 -11.91 7.10 1.61
C ALA A 436 -10.81 6.31 2.32
N VAL A 437 -11.20 5.49 3.30
CA VAL A 437 -10.28 4.64 4.04
C VAL A 437 -9.72 3.53 3.15
N VAL A 438 -10.56 2.87 2.34
CA VAL A 438 -10.12 1.77 1.47
C VAL A 438 -9.08 2.26 0.46
N VAL A 439 -9.35 3.35 -0.27
CA VAL A 439 -8.38 3.88 -1.25
C VAL A 439 -7.09 4.29 -0.57
N ALA A 440 -7.15 4.95 0.60
CA ALA A 440 -5.94 5.38 1.31
C ALA A 440 -5.09 4.21 1.79
N VAL A 441 -5.71 3.19 2.38
CA VAL A 441 -5.01 2.00 2.89
C VAL A 441 -4.47 1.15 1.74
N VAL A 442 -5.26 0.94 0.68
CA VAL A 442 -4.83 0.15 -0.49
C VAL A 442 -3.72 0.88 -1.25
N ASP A 443 -3.85 2.17 -1.55
CA ASP A 443 -2.81 2.93 -2.27
C ASP A 443 -1.50 2.95 -1.47
N GLU A 444 -1.57 3.16 -0.15
CA GLU A 444 -0.38 3.15 0.72
C GLU A 444 0.26 1.76 0.76
N ALA A 445 -0.52 0.69 0.82
CA ALA A 445 -0.01 -0.67 0.76
C ALA A 445 0.67 -0.99 -0.58
N MET A 446 0.10 -0.55 -1.70
CA MET A 446 0.72 -0.73 -3.03
C MET A 446 1.98 0.13 -3.18
N ARG A 447 1.98 1.34 -2.60
CA ARG A 447 3.15 2.22 -2.57
C ARG A 447 4.26 1.59 -1.76
N LEU A 448 3.96 1.07 -0.57
CA LEU A 448 4.92 0.39 0.27
C LEU A 448 5.46 -0.82 -0.49
N SER A 449 4.60 -1.66 -1.07
CA SER A 449 5.03 -2.81 -1.89
C SER A 449 5.90 -2.41 -3.08
N GLY A 450 5.97 -1.14 -3.47
CA GLY A 450 6.73 -0.73 -4.65
C GLY A 450 6.19 -1.37 -5.93
N GLY A 451 4.94 -1.83 -5.90
CA GLY A 451 4.31 -2.46 -7.05
C GLY A 451 3.85 -1.41 -8.05
N ASP A 452 3.70 -1.82 -9.31
CA ASP A 452 3.19 -0.94 -10.38
C ASP A 452 1.66 -0.83 -10.37
N VAL A 453 1.07 -0.90 -9.17
CA VAL A 453 -0.38 -0.87 -8.91
C VAL A 453 -0.74 0.42 -8.18
N THR A 454 -1.84 1.06 -8.56
CA THR A 454 -2.36 2.27 -7.92
C THR A 454 -3.84 2.09 -7.66
N CYS A 455 -4.30 2.41 -6.44
CA CYS A 455 -5.73 2.38 -6.14
C CYS A 455 -6.41 3.60 -6.74
N LEU A 456 -7.38 3.39 -7.64
CA LEU A 456 -8.10 4.46 -8.33
C LEU A 456 -9.39 4.88 -7.62
N ASP A 457 -10.16 3.91 -7.15
CA ASP A 457 -11.49 4.14 -6.57
C ASP A 457 -11.89 2.97 -5.65
N ALA A 458 -12.84 3.21 -4.76
CA ALA A 458 -13.52 2.18 -3.99
C ALA A 458 -14.96 2.60 -3.73
N GLY A 459 -15.87 1.65 -3.64
CA GLY A 459 -17.28 1.97 -3.45
C GLY A 459 -18.16 0.75 -3.31
N VAL A 460 -19.47 0.98 -3.37
CA VAL A 460 -20.48 -0.07 -3.45
C VAL A 460 -21.26 0.15 -4.73
N ASP A 461 -21.35 -0.86 -5.58
CA ASP A 461 -22.14 -0.76 -6.81
C ASP A 461 -23.61 -0.57 -6.44
N PRO A 462 -24.28 0.52 -6.87
CA PRO A 462 -25.67 0.77 -6.53
C PRO A 462 -26.65 -0.29 -7.05
N VAL A 463 -26.25 -1.08 -8.06
CA VAL A 463 -27.11 -2.10 -8.67
C VAL A 463 -26.92 -3.45 -7.99
N SER A 464 -25.69 -3.93 -7.87
CA SER A 464 -25.41 -5.24 -7.26
C SER A 464 -25.26 -5.20 -5.74
N HIS A 465 -25.11 -4.00 -5.16
CA HIS A 465 -24.76 -3.77 -3.75
C HIS A 465 -23.45 -4.45 -3.32
N ARG A 466 -22.59 -4.81 -4.28
CA ARG A 466 -21.28 -5.41 -4.02
C ARG A 466 -20.25 -4.32 -3.78
N ALA A 467 -19.42 -4.52 -2.77
CA ALA A 467 -18.28 -3.65 -2.49
C ALA A 467 -17.20 -3.87 -3.56
N TYR A 468 -16.70 -2.80 -4.16
CA TYR A 468 -15.67 -2.87 -5.19
C TYR A 468 -14.45 -2.01 -4.87
N VAL A 469 -13.29 -2.40 -5.41
CA VAL A 469 -12.08 -1.58 -5.47
C VAL A 469 -11.55 -1.56 -6.90
N THR A 470 -11.26 -0.38 -7.43
CA THR A 470 -10.68 -0.19 -8.76
C THR A 470 -9.21 0.12 -8.64
N VAL A 471 -8.36 -0.65 -9.34
CA VAL A 471 -6.91 -0.44 -9.39
C VAL A 471 -6.40 -0.30 -10.82
N LEU A 472 -5.35 0.49 -10.97
CA LEU A 472 -4.57 0.66 -12.20
C LEU A 472 -3.29 -0.15 -12.09
N LEU A 473 -3.04 -1.06 -13.03
CA LEU A 473 -1.78 -1.78 -13.19
C LEU A 473 -1.05 -1.26 -14.44
N ARG A 474 0.21 -0.86 -14.29
CA ARG A 474 1.05 -0.51 -15.44
C ARG A 474 1.82 -1.74 -15.89
N PHE A 475 1.70 -2.10 -17.16
CA PHE A 475 2.34 -3.28 -17.73
C PHE A 475 3.27 -2.89 -18.90
N PRO A 476 4.45 -3.51 -19.01
CA PRO A 476 5.42 -3.19 -20.07
C PRO A 476 4.94 -3.65 -21.44
N THR A 477 5.64 -3.21 -22.49
CA THR A 477 5.42 -3.66 -23.86
C THR A 477 5.84 -5.14 -24.03
N ILE A 478 5.57 -5.70 -25.21
CA ILE A 478 5.99 -7.06 -25.63
C ILE A 478 7.51 -7.30 -25.51
N ASP A 479 8.29 -6.25 -25.31
CA ASP A 479 9.74 -6.29 -25.11
C ASP A 479 10.15 -6.79 -23.73
N ILE A 480 9.21 -7.14 -22.84
CA ILE A 480 9.55 -7.95 -21.67
C ILE A 480 9.77 -9.43 -22.04
N VAL A 481 9.16 -9.93 -23.12
CA VAL A 481 9.22 -11.34 -23.54
C VAL A 481 10.30 -11.56 -24.59
N ALA A 482 11.30 -12.37 -24.24
CA ALA A 482 12.47 -12.67 -25.04
C ALA A 482 12.12 -13.24 -26.41
N ASP A 483 12.95 -12.89 -27.39
CA ASP A 483 12.84 -13.38 -28.77
C ASP A 483 13.21 -14.86 -28.90
N GLU A 484 14.10 -15.35 -28.03
CA GLU A 484 14.47 -16.76 -27.95
C GLU A 484 13.84 -17.42 -26.73
N GLY A 485 13.44 -18.68 -26.88
CA GLY A 485 12.87 -19.49 -25.80
C GLY A 485 13.59 -20.82 -25.63
N ARG A 486 13.48 -21.39 -24.43
CA ARG A 486 13.85 -22.78 -24.15
C ARG A 486 12.76 -23.70 -24.67
N GLU A 487 13.14 -24.62 -25.55
CA GLU A 487 12.30 -25.74 -25.94
C GLU A 487 12.96 -27.04 -25.50
N VAL A 488 12.21 -27.90 -24.83
CA VAL A 488 12.66 -29.26 -24.51
C VAL A 488 12.42 -30.10 -25.76
N ALA A 489 13.50 -30.42 -26.49
CA ALA A 489 13.40 -31.31 -27.64
C ALA A 489 12.86 -32.68 -27.21
N ARG A 490 12.33 -33.48 -28.15
CA ARG A 490 11.87 -34.86 -27.89
C ARG A 490 12.94 -35.75 -27.21
N SER A 491 14.22 -35.38 -27.33
CA SER A 491 15.36 -36.03 -26.69
C SER A 491 15.56 -35.65 -25.21
N GLY A 492 14.75 -34.75 -24.65
CA GLY A 492 14.93 -34.19 -23.30
C GLY A 492 16.00 -33.10 -23.20
N LYS A 493 16.75 -32.83 -24.27
CA LYS A 493 17.73 -31.74 -24.30
C LYS A 493 17.02 -30.40 -24.44
N VAL A 494 17.39 -29.43 -23.60
CA VAL A 494 16.95 -28.04 -23.71
C VAL A 494 17.71 -27.40 -24.86
N VAL A 495 16.99 -26.93 -25.87
CA VAL A 495 17.54 -26.20 -27.01
C VAL A 495 16.95 -24.79 -27.01
N TRP A 496 17.80 -23.81 -27.30
CA TRP A 496 17.37 -22.43 -27.51
C TRP A 496 16.95 -22.26 -28.97
N ARG A 497 15.76 -21.68 -29.18
CA ARG A 497 15.31 -21.32 -30.53
C ARG A 497 14.62 -19.97 -30.55
N GLN A 498 14.68 -19.34 -31.71
CA GLN A 498 13.84 -18.18 -32.00
C GLN A 498 12.37 -18.57 -31.86
N ARG A 499 11.62 -17.75 -31.11
CA ARG A 499 10.18 -17.88 -30.97
C ARG A 499 9.47 -17.28 -32.17
N ARG A 500 8.31 -17.84 -32.49
CA ARG A 500 7.36 -17.23 -33.41
C ARG A 500 6.66 -16.06 -32.72
N PRO A 501 6.15 -15.06 -33.46
CA PRO A 501 5.37 -13.96 -32.88
C PRO A 501 4.22 -14.46 -31.98
N SER A 502 3.49 -15.48 -32.41
CA SER A 502 2.40 -16.07 -31.62
C SER A 502 2.82 -16.71 -30.30
N GLU A 503 4.04 -17.26 -30.23
CA GLU A 503 4.58 -17.81 -28.99
C GLU A 503 4.96 -16.67 -28.02
N ARG A 504 5.53 -15.58 -28.54
CA ARG A 504 5.84 -14.39 -27.76
C ARG A 504 4.57 -13.75 -27.19
N TYR A 505 3.54 -13.57 -28.01
CA TYR A 505 2.26 -13.04 -27.55
C TYR A 505 1.55 -13.97 -26.56
N GLY A 506 1.68 -15.29 -26.72
CA GLY A 506 1.17 -16.25 -25.73
C GLY A 506 1.82 -16.08 -24.35
N VAL A 507 3.15 -15.95 -24.30
CA VAL A 507 3.88 -15.69 -23.04
C VAL A 507 3.52 -14.32 -22.46
N TYR A 508 3.37 -13.30 -23.31
CA TYR A 508 2.98 -11.96 -22.88
C TYR A 508 1.57 -11.93 -22.27
N ALA A 509 0.59 -12.58 -22.92
CA ALA A 509 -0.77 -12.69 -22.40
C ALA A 509 -0.82 -13.48 -21.08
N ALA A 510 -0.04 -14.57 -20.97
CA ALA A 510 0.08 -15.33 -19.72
C ALA A 510 0.72 -14.50 -18.60
N GLY A 511 1.78 -13.74 -18.91
CA GLY A 511 2.43 -12.81 -17.98
C GLY A 511 1.51 -11.68 -17.52
N LEU A 512 0.75 -11.09 -18.44
CA LEU A 512 -0.27 -10.08 -18.16
C LEU A 512 -1.35 -10.63 -17.23
N ALA A 513 -1.92 -11.80 -17.56
CA ALA A 513 -2.94 -12.44 -16.73
C ALA A 513 -2.41 -12.80 -15.33
N SER A 514 -1.15 -13.25 -15.26
CA SER A 514 -0.46 -13.54 -14.00
C SER A 514 -0.31 -12.27 -13.14
N ALA A 515 0.09 -11.14 -13.73
CA ALA A 515 0.20 -9.86 -13.03
C ALA A 515 -1.15 -9.29 -12.58
N VAL A 516 -2.19 -9.37 -13.43
CA VAL A 516 -3.57 -8.96 -13.10
C VAL A 516 -4.09 -9.76 -11.90
N LEU A 517 -3.95 -11.10 -11.94
CA LEU A 517 -4.41 -11.94 -10.85
C LEU A 517 -3.61 -11.69 -9.57
N ALA A 518 -2.31 -11.44 -9.67
CA ALA A 518 -1.49 -11.10 -8.51
C ALA A 518 -1.91 -9.75 -7.89
N ALA A 519 -2.13 -8.72 -8.70
CA ALA A 519 -2.64 -7.43 -8.23
C ALA A 519 -4.01 -7.58 -7.55
N ALA A 520 -4.92 -8.35 -8.14
CA ALA A 520 -6.22 -8.62 -7.54
C ALA A 520 -6.11 -9.35 -6.19
N LYS A 521 -5.22 -10.35 -6.07
CA LYS A 521 -4.95 -11.03 -4.79
C LYS A 521 -4.39 -10.08 -3.74
N GLN A 522 -3.45 -9.21 -4.13
CA GLN A 522 -2.88 -8.22 -3.22
C GLN A 522 -3.97 -7.26 -2.72
N VAL A 523 -4.79 -6.70 -3.63
CA VAL A 523 -5.92 -5.82 -3.27
C VAL A 523 -6.90 -6.54 -2.35
N ALA A 524 -7.31 -7.77 -2.68
CA ALA A 524 -8.23 -8.54 -1.85
C ALA A 524 -7.66 -8.85 -0.45
N SER A 525 -6.35 -8.99 -0.31
CA SER A 525 -5.70 -9.17 1.00
C SER A 525 -5.77 -7.92 1.89
N ILE A 526 -5.97 -6.73 1.32
CA ILE A 526 -5.99 -5.44 2.02
C ILE A 526 -7.42 -4.91 2.16
N ALA A 527 -8.19 -4.87 1.07
CA ALA A 527 -9.59 -4.49 1.06
C ALA A 527 -10.46 -5.68 1.48
N ILE A 528 -10.53 -5.92 2.79
CA ILE A 528 -11.17 -7.11 3.37
C ILE A 528 -12.67 -7.21 3.09
N ALA A 529 -13.34 -6.08 2.94
CA ALA A 529 -14.78 -5.99 2.69
C ALA A 529 -15.12 -5.93 1.19
N ALA A 530 -14.13 -5.80 0.31
CA ALA A 530 -14.37 -5.72 -1.13
C ALA A 530 -14.68 -7.10 -1.72
N ASP A 531 -15.82 -7.20 -2.39
CA ASP A 531 -16.31 -8.39 -3.10
C ASP A 531 -15.73 -8.48 -4.51
N ASP A 532 -15.45 -7.33 -5.14
CA ASP A 532 -15.00 -7.22 -6.53
C ASP A 532 -13.73 -6.36 -6.64
N VAL A 533 -12.79 -6.78 -7.47
CA VAL A 533 -11.60 -5.99 -7.84
C VAL A 533 -11.66 -5.64 -9.32
N ASN A 534 -11.91 -4.38 -9.62
CA ASN A 534 -11.85 -3.85 -10.98
C ASN A 534 -10.38 -3.56 -11.30
N VAL A 535 -9.84 -4.18 -12.34
CA VAL A 535 -8.45 -3.96 -12.76
C VAL A 535 -8.43 -3.30 -14.12
N VAL A 536 -7.78 -2.14 -14.19
CA VAL A 536 -7.46 -1.44 -15.44
C VAL A 536 -5.98 -1.63 -15.70
N VAL A 537 -5.62 -2.19 -16.85
CA VAL A 537 -4.22 -2.31 -17.25
C VAL A 537 -3.94 -1.36 -18.39
N VAL A 538 -2.88 -0.59 -18.20
CA VAL A 538 -2.33 0.29 -19.22
C VAL A 538 -0.92 -0.13 -19.58
N ARG A 539 -0.53 0.08 -20.84
CA ARG A 539 0.85 -0.06 -21.27
C ARG A 539 1.32 1.19 -22.00
N PRO A 540 2.63 1.50 -21.95
CA PRO A 540 3.22 2.45 -22.88
C PRO A 540 3.05 1.95 -24.32
N THR A 541 2.75 2.85 -25.24
CA THR A 541 2.78 2.59 -26.68
C THR A 541 4.21 2.32 -27.14
N ARG A 542 4.38 1.73 -28.33
CA ARG A 542 5.72 1.39 -28.86
C ARG A 542 6.65 2.62 -29.05
N ASN A 543 6.08 3.81 -29.21
CA ASN A 543 6.84 5.06 -29.28
C ASN A 543 7.22 5.62 -27.89
N GLY A 544 6.73 5.01 -26.80
CA GLY A 544 7.00 5.39 -25.41
C GLY A 544 6.46 6.75 -24.99
N ARG A 545 5.61 7.38 -25.82
CA ARG A 545 5.08 8.74 -25.57
C ARG A 545 3.64 8.76 -25.13
N GLU A 546 2.93 7.66 -25.34
CA GLU A 546 1.52 7.55 -25.05
C GLU A 546 1.29 6.31 -24.20
N VAL A 547 0.15 6.31 -23.54
CA VAL A 547 -0.35 5.18 -22.77
C VAL A 547 -1.62 4.69 -23.47
N GLU A 548 -1.75 3.38 -23.61
CA GLU A 548 -2.93 2.74 -24.15
C GLU A 548 -3.48 1.68 -23.17
N PRO A 549 -4.81 1.60 -22.99
CA PRO A 549 -5.42 0.57 -22.16
C PRO A 549 -5.43 -0.76 -22.92
N ILE A 550 -5.07 -1.85 -22.25
CA ILE A 550 -5.01 -3.20 -22.86
C ILE A 550 -5.92 -4.21 -22.17
N TYR A 551 -6.41 -3.90 -20.98
CA TYR A 551 -7.32 -4.74 -20.25
C TYR A 551 -8.18 -3.93 -19.28
N VAL A 552 -9.46 -4.28 -19.22
CA VAL A 552 -10.42 -3.80 -18.24
C VAL A 552 -11.28 -5.00 -17.84
N GLY A 553 -11.33 -5.31 -16.55
CA GLY A 553 -12.16 -6.42 -16.07
C GLY A 553 -12.43 -6.37 -14.58
N VAL A 554 -13.41 -7.16 -14.17
CA VAL A 554 -13.92 -7.26 -12.80
C VAL A 554 -13.65 -8.67 -12.28
N LEU A 555 -12.80 -8.79 -11.27
CA LEU A 555 -12.48 -10.08 -10.66
C LEU A 555 -13.20 -10.23 -9.32
N ASP A 556 -14.03 -11.27 -9.21
CA ASP A 556 -14.71 -11.65 -7.98
C ASP A 556 -13.69 -12.16 -6.94
N ARG A 557 -13.81 -11.71 -5.69
CA ARG A 557 -12.94 -12.11 -4.57
C ARG A 557 -12.90 -13.63 -4.40
N GLU A 558 -14.03 -14.32 -4.52
CA GLU A 558 -14.11 -15.78 -4.38
C GLU A 558 -13.33 -16.47 -5.49
N ASP A 559 -13.50 -16.03 -6.73
CA ASP A 559 -12.81 -16.59 -7.91
C ASP A 559 -11.29 -16.37 -7.84
N VAL A 560 -10.84 -15.26 -7.24
CA VAL A 560 -9.42 -14.95 -7.05
C VAL A 560 -8.82 -15.77 -5.90
N SER A 561 -9.54 -15.88 -4.78
CA SER A 561 -9.04 -16.46 -3.52
C SER A 561 -9.09 -17.98 -3.50
N LEU A 562 -10.11 -18.59 -4.12
CA LEU A 562 -10.30 -20.04 -4.15
C LEU A 562 -9.52 -20.72 -5.28
N ARG A 563 -8.93 -19.94 -6.20
CA ARG A 563 -8.19 -20.49 -7.33
C ARG A 563 -6.92 -21.19 -6.87
N HIS A 564 -6.72 -22.41 -7.37
CA HIS A 564 -5.49 -23.16 -7.14
C HIS A 564 -4.28 -22.35 -7.63
N PRO A 565 -3.17 -22.26 -6.87
CA PRO A 565 -2.01 -21.44 -7.23
C PRO A 565 -1.37 -21.84 -8.57
N ASP A 566 -1.44 -23.11 -8.96
CA ASP A 566 -0.93 -23.59 -10.25
C ASP A 566 -1.92 -23.50 -11.42
N ALA A 567 -3.17 -23.05 -11.20
CA ALA A 567 -4.13 -22.92 -12.28
C ALA A 567 -3.75 -21.76 -13.19
N ASP A 568 -3.80 -21.99 -14.51
CA ASP A 568 -3.54 -20.96 -15.52
C ASP A 568 -4.42 -19.71 -15.25
N PRO A 569 -3.85 -18.51 -15.02
CA PRO A 569 -4.63 -17.31 -14.77
C PRO A 569 -5.39 -16.82 -16.01
N LEU A 570 -4.93 -17.16 -17.22
CA LEU A 570 -5.43 -16.57 -18.46
C LEU A 570 -6.93 -16.79 -18.72
N PRO A 571 -7.52 -17.99 -18.53
CA PRO A 571 -8.95 -18.19 -18.72
C PRO A 571 -9.82 -17.34 -17.80
N LEU A 572 -9.37 -17.09 -16.56
CA LEU A 572 -10.10 -16.25 -15.62
C LEU A 572 -10.07 -14.80 -16.09
N VAL A 573 -8.88 -14.30 -16.42
CA VAL A 573 -8.70 -12.90 -16.84
C VAL A 573 -9.45 -12.61 -18.15
N ILE A 574 -9.50 -13.57 -19.08
CA ILE A 574 -10.33 -13.45 -20.29
C ILE A 574 -11.82 -13.43 -19.94
N GLY A 575 -12.26 -14.28 -19.00
CA GLY A 575 -13.67 -14.39 -18.60
C GLY A 575 -14.19 -13.23 -17.74
N SER A 576 -13.31 -12.57 -16.97
CA SER A 576 -13.64 -11.45 -16.08
C SER A 576 -13.79 -10.11 -16.79
N ALA A 577 -13.43 -10.03 -18.07
CA ALA A 577 -13.38 -8.79 -18.78
C ALA A 577 -14.78 -8.32 -19.22
N VAL A 578 -15.14 -7.08 -18.90
CA VAL A 578 -16.44 -6.49 -19.22
C VAL A 578 -16.22 -5.15 -19.93
N PRO A 579 -16.81 -4.89 -21.11
CA PRO A 579 -17.43 -5.81 -22.06
C PRO A 579 -16.44 -6.43 -23.09
N ASP A 580 -15.18 -5.99 -23.16
CA ASP A 580 -14.32 -6.23 -24.35
C ASP A 580 -13.12 -7.17 -24.19
N GLY A 581 -12.87 -7.78 -23.04
CA GLY A 581 -11.76 -8.74 -22.95
C GLY A 581 -10.38 -8.13 -22.73
N ILE A 582 -9.40 -9.02 -22.48
CA ILE A 582 -8.12 -8.88 -23.18
C ILE A 582 -8.42 -9.08 -24.66
N ARG A 583 -8.22 -8.07 -25.49
CA ARG A 583 -8.38 -8.22 -26.94
C ARG A 583 -7.18 -8.97 -27.50
N ILE A 584 -7.43 -10.18 -27.96
CA ILE A 584 -6.44 -11.05 -28.60
C ILE A 584 -6.84 -11.14 -30.07
N ASP A 585 -6.22 -10.30 -30.90
CA ASP A 585 -6.58 -10.15 -32.31
C ASP A 585 -5.61 -10.88 -33.25
N GLY A 586 -6.13 -11.32 -34.40
CA GLY A 586 -5.34 -11.87 -35.50
C GLY A 586 -4.82 -13.31 -35.30
N PRO A 587 -4.17 -13.89 -36.33
CA PRO A 587 -3.62 -15.24 -36.27
C PRO A 587 -2.45 -15.36 -35.29
N GLU A 588 -1.79 -14.24 -35.00
CA GLU A 588 -0.66 -14.16 -34.06
C GLU A 588 -1.11 -14.00 -32.61
N ARG A 589 -2.42 -13.81 -32.35
CA ARG A 589 -2.97 -13.59 -31.00
C ARG A 589 -2.32 -12.39 -30.30
N GLU A 590 -2.16 -11.28 -31.01
CA GLU A 590 -1.59 -10.05 -30.46
C GLU A 590 -2.54 -9.46 -29.42
N VAL A 591 -1.98 -9.05 -28.27
CA VAL A 591 -2.72 -8.27 -27.27
C VAL A 591 -2.82 -6.83 -27.76
N THR A 592 -4.00 -6.43 -28.22
CA THR A 592 -4.27 -5.12 -28.79
C THR A 592 -4.82 -4.14 -27.75
N ALA A 593 -4.71 -2.84 -28.04
CA ALA A 593 -5.33 -1.82 -27.21
C ALA A 593 -6.86 -1.95 -27.26
N LEU A 594 -7.52 -1.61 -26.16
CA LEU A 594 -8.97 -1.50 -26.10
C LEU A 594 -9.44 -0.34 -26.98
N ASP A 595 -10.57 -0.52 -27.65
CA ASP A 595 -11.15 0.50 -28.50
C ASP A 595 -11.67 1.65 -27.63
N PRO A 596 -11.20 2.90 -27.83
CA PRO A 596 -11.73 4.07 -27.12
C PRO A 596 -13.23 4.27 -27.30
N ALA A 597 -13.84 3.72 -28.37
CA ALA A 597 -15.28 3.77 -28.59
C ALA A 597 -16.07 2.88 -27.63
N ALA A 598 -15.43 1.91 -26.97
CA ALA A 598 -16.06 1.06 -25.97
C ALA A 598 -16.15 1.71 -24.57
N ASP A 599 -15.41 2.81 -24.36
CA ASP A 599 -15.46 3.61 -23.13
C ASP A 599 -16.76 4.41 -23.06
N ARG A 600 -17.85 3.75 -22.64
CA ARG A 600 -19.20 4.34 -22.60
C ARG A 600 -19.30 5.53 -21.65
N ASP A 601 -18.58 5.48 -20.53
CA ASP A 601 -18.70 6.44 -19.44
C ASP A 601 -17.57 7.50 -19.48
N GLY A 602 -16.60 7.37 -20.39
CA GLY A 602 -15.46 8.30 -20.50
C GLY A 602 -14.38 8.11 -19.42
N ALA A 603 -14.59 7.17 -18.49
CA ALA A 603 -13.70 6.92 -17.38
C ALA A 603 -12.36 6.34 -17.83
N LEU A 604 -12.36 5.45 -18.84
CA LEU A 604 -11.11 4.89 -19.35
C LEU A 604 -10.25 5.97 -20.01
N ARG A 605 -10.88 6.86 -20.77
CA ARG A 605 -10.21 8.03 -21.37
C ARG A 605 -9.64 8.94 -20.30
N GLU A 606 -10.39 9.24 -19.24
CA GLU A 606 -9.90 10.06 -18.12
C GLU A 606 -8.68 9.43 -17.43
N ILE A 607 -8.72 8.10 -17.18
CA ILE A 607 -7.58 7.37 -16.59
C ILE A 607 -6.36 7.48 -17.51
N VAL A 608 -6.54 7.24 -18.81
CA VAL A 608 -5.45 7.26 -19.79
C VAL A 608 -4.87 8.67 -19.93
N ASP A 609 -5.70 9.71 -19.97
CA ASP A 609 -5.25 11.10 -20.05
C ASP A 609 -4.50 11.52 -18.78
N ALA A 610 -4.95 11.07 -17.61
CA ALA A 610 -4.25 11.29 -16.37
C ALA A 610 -2.89 10.56 -16.32
N CYS A 611 -2.81 9.33 -16.84
CA CYS A 611 -1.54 8.61 -16.99
C CYS A 611 -0.56 9.36 -17.88
N ARG A 612 -1.03 9.87 -19.04
CA ARG A 612 -0.22 10.67 -19.95
C ARG A 612 0.28 11.96 -19.29
N ALA A 613 -0.59 12.66 -18.58
CA ALA A 613 -0.22 13.86 -17.85
C ALA A 613 0.85 13.58 -16.78
N ALA A 614 0.76 12.43 -16.08
CA ALA A 614 1.74 12.02 -15.09
C ALA A 614 3.10 11.65 -15.69
N GLU A 615 3.13 10.97 -16.84
CA GLU A 615 4.37 10.67 -17.55
C GLU A 615 5.05 11.94 -18.06
N ALA A 616 4.29 12.86 -18.66
CA ALA A 616 4.80 14.13 -19.12
C ALA A 616 5.40 14.98 -17.98
N ALA A 617 4.81 14.94 -16.79
CA ALA A 617 5.35 15.63 -15.61
C ALA A 617 6.66 14.99 -15.13
N GLY A 618 6.74 13.65 -15.07
CA GLY A 618 7.95 12.93 -14.66
C GLY A 618 9.14 13.16 -15.60
N ASP A 619 8.89 13.28 -16.91
CA ASP A 619 9.94 13.58 -17.89
C ASP A 619 10.54 14.98 -17.70
N LEU A 620 9.72 15.97 -17.29
CA LEU A 620 10.19 17.31 -16.98
C LEU A 620 11.08 17.33 -15.74
N ASP A 621 10.68 16.62 -14.68
CA ASP A 621 11.47 16.49 -13.45
C ASP A 621 12.81 15.79 -13.70
N ALA A 622 12.82 14.74 -14.51
CA ALA A 622 14.03 14.02 -14.90
C ALA A 622 14.98 14.89 -15.76
N ALA A 623 14.43 15.69 -16.68
CA ALA A 623 15.20 16.63 -17.48
C ALA A 623 15.84 17.72 -16.62
N ASP A 624 15.11 18.24 -15.63
CA ASP A 624 15.62 19.28 -14.73
C ASP A 624 16.64 18.74 -13.73
N ALA A 625 16.47 17.51 -13.23
CA ALA A 625 17.50 16.82 -12.44
C ALA A 625 18.80 16.62 -13.25
N THR A 626 18.69 16.27 -14.54
CA THR A 626 19.84 16.10 -15.43
C THR A 626 20.57 17.43 -15.69
N LYS A 627 19.82 18.53 -15.87
CA LYS A 627 20.40 19.88 -16.02
C LYS A 627 21.11 20.33 -14.74
N ALA A 628 20.49 20.10 -13.57
CA ALA A 628 21.08 20.44 -12.28
C ALA A 628 22.39 19.69 -12.03
N GLY A 629 22.44 18.39 -12.35
CA GLY A 629 23.65 17.57 -12.24
C GLY A 629 24.80 18.04 -13.14
N ARG A 630 24.50 18.50 -14.36
CA ARG A 630 25.52 19.09 -15.27
C ARG A 630 26.06 20.42 -14.75
N ALA A 631 25.19 21.30 -14.25
CA ALA A 631 25.61 22.60 -13.73
C ALA A 631 26.55 22.47 -12.51
N THR A 632 26.37 21.45 -11.67
CA THR A 632 27.27 21.17 -10.55
C THR A 632 28.59 20.50 -10.96
N GLY A 633 28.66 19.88 -12.15
CA GLY A 633 29.85 19.18 -12.63
C GLY A 633 30.88 20.06 -13.35
N GLU A 634 30.48 21.21 -13.91
CA GLU A 634 31.37 22.11 -14.66
C GLU A 634 32.04 23.20 -13.81
N GLY A 635 31.73 23.27 -12.50
CA GLY A 635 32.29 24.26 -11.56
C GLY A 635 33.35 23.71 -10.60
N GLY A 636 33.84 22.48 -10.80
CA GLY A 636 34.77 21.76 -9.92
C GLY A 636 36.19 21.64 -10.45
#